data_AF-A0A314KI99-F1
#
_entry.id   AF-A0A314KI99-F1
#
_cell.length_a   1.000
_cell.length_b   1.000
_cell.length_c   1.000
_cell.angle_alpha   90.00
_cell.angle_beta   90.00
_cell.angle_gamma   90.00
#
_symmetry.space_group_name_H-M   'P 1'
#
loop_
_entity.id
_entity.type
_entity.pdbx_description
1 polymer ?
#
loop_
_entity_poly.entity_id
_entity_poly.type
_entity_poly.pdbx_seq_one_letter_code
_entity_poly.pdbx_strand_id
1 'polypeptide(L)'
;MIPRVGKSGSEVPMETQMLLLEVGEESAVLDEDPSADPAAENKFYILLLPVLEGPFRSSLQGTSSNELQFCVESGDPDVQTSQSYAVFVNSGDNPYELMKDSIKILEKHKGTFSHIENKKIPTHLDWFGWCTWDAFYKEVNPAGIKAGLQSFLEGGCSPKFLIIDDGWQDTVNEFQKEGELLIEETQFATRLADIKENSKFKSLESDGSCTNLKELVDTIKQKYGLKYVYMWHALAGYWGGVLPTSETLKKYNPKIVYPVQSPGNLGNIRDIALDSLEKYGVGVIDPQKIYDFYNDLHTYLASCGVDGVKVDVQNLMETLGSGFGGRVSLTKKYDEALDESIEKNFKDDNLICCMSHNSDSIYSSNKSATARASEDFMPNEPTFQTLHVATVAYNSLLLGEILSNHNTAEFHGAARALGGCAVYVSDKPGKHDFNILKKLVLPDGSILRARYAGRPTRDSLFVDPVMDGKSLLKIWNLNKRTGVIGVFNCQGAGSWRLKEAAPNAPNSPTTENTISGHVSPLDVEFLEEIAGQNSSGDCAVYAFNSRSLCKVPNRKRIKVSLGVLKCEIFTFSPIKVLGENIEFAPISLIDMHNSGGAIEDVMYSSNDLPDRSVNVKTRGCGEFGAYSSSKPSSCKVDMKENDFTYNAENGLLVINLEGDCHVRDIKLVY
;
A
#
# COMPACT_ATOMS: atom_id res chain seq x y z
N MET A 1 -6.36 8.87 6.95
CA MET A 1 -5.45 10.05 7.02
C MET A 1 -5.47 10.75 5.67
N ILE A 2 -5.61 12.09 5.66
CA ILE A 2 -5.64 12.90 4.42
C ILE A 2 -4.43 13.85 4.44
N PRO A 3 -3.55 13.83 3.42
CA PRO A 3 -2.38 14.69 3.42
C PRO A 3 -2.75 16.17 3.28
N ARG A 4 -1.96 17.02 3.94
CA ARG A 4 -2.06 18.48 3.91
C ARG A 4 -0.67 19.09 3.91
N VAL A 5 -0.57 20.21 3.21
CA VAL A 5 0.63 21.07 3.17
C VAL A 5 0.19 22.48 3.51
N GLY A 6 1.04 23.21 4.22
CA GLY A 6 0.77 24.58 4.68
C GLY A 6 2.07 25.25 5.09
N LYS A 7 2.00 26.55 5.39
CA LYS A 7 3.16 27.36 5.80
C LYS A 7 3.02 27.95 7.20
N SER A 8 1.91 27.65 7.89
CA SER A 8 1.55 28.21 9.18
C SER A 8 0.96 27.13 10.09
N GLY A 9 1.11 27.30 11.41
CA GLY A 9 0.47 26.47 12.42
C GLY A 9 -1.06 26.47 12.31
N SER A 10 -1.67 27.60 11.90
CA SER A 10 -3.12 27.69 11.68
C SER A 10 -3.66 26.80 10.54
N GLU A 11 -2.79 26.35 9.63
CA GLU A 11 -3.15 25.44 8.54
C GLU A 11 -3.05 23.96 8.94
N VAL A 12 -2.56 23.64 10.15
CA VAL A 12 -2.50 22.27 10.66
C VAL A 12 -3.92 21.80 10.99
N PRO A 13 -4.45 20.77 10.29
CA PRO A 13 -5.80 20.29 10.54
C PRO A 13 -5.97 19.71 11.94
N MET A 14 -7.20 19.70 12.42
CA MET A 14 -7.56 18.93 13.61
C MET A 14 -7.27 17.43 13.40
N GLU A 15 -6.95 16.72 14.48
CA GLU A 15 -6.62 15.28 14.45
C GLU A 15 -5.39 14.91 13.61
N THR A 16 -4.44 15.83 13.45
CA THR A 16 -3.20 15.55 12.73
C THR A 16 -2.35 14.53 13.50
N GLN A 17 -2.07 13.39 12.86
CA GLN A 17 -1.32 12.25 13.43
C GLN A 17 0.18 12.23 13.07
N MET A 18 0.60 13.09 12.14
CA MET A 18 1.98 13.23 11.71
C MET A 18 2.16 14.64 11.15
N LEU A 19 3.19 15.36 11.61
CA LEU A 19 3.58 16.65 11.04
C LEU A 19 5.07 16.60 10.71
N LEU A 20 5.40 16.82 9.45
CA LEU A 20 6.78 16.96 8.97
C LEU A 20 6.99 18.41 8.55
N LEU A 21 8.06 19.03 9.06
CA LEU A 21 8.43 20.40 8.76
C LEU A 21 9.72 20.41 7.95
N GLU A 22 9.79 21.26 6.93
CA GLU A 22 11.02 21.60 6.22
C GLU A 22 11.53 22.96 6.74
N VAL A 23 12.80 23.02 7.08
CA VAL A 23 13.50 24.22 7.54
C VAL A 23 14.63 24.51 6.55
N GLY A 24 14.62 25.69 5.95
CA GLY A 24 15.70 26.17 5.07
C GLY A 24 16.60 27.20 5.77
N GLU A 25 17.88 27.25 5.37
CA GLU A 25 18.90 28.15 5.95
C GLU A 25 18.67 29.66 5.70
N GLU A 26 17.70 30.08 4.88
CA GLU A 26 17.37 31.51 4.70
C GLU A 26 16.77 32.20 5.95
N SER A 27 16.56 31.45 7.04
CA SER A 27 16.06 32.00 8.32
C SER A 27 17.17 32.39 9.32
N ALA A 28 18.45 32.21 8.98
CA ALA A 28 19.56 32.67 9.80
C ALA A 28 20.75 33.11 8.92
N VAL A 29 21.06 34.41 8.96
CA VAL A 29 22.20 35.10 8.31
C VAL A 29 21.88 35.70 6.94
N LEU A 30 21.68 37.03 6.95
CA LEU A 30 21.75 37.93 5.80
C LEU A 30 23.22 38.04 5.37
N ASP A 31 23.63 37.34 4.33
CA ASP A 31 24.70 37.78 3.42
C ASP A 31 24.57 37.05 2.08
N GLU A 32 24.23 37.81 1.04
CA GLU A 32 23.98 37.34 -0.32
C GLU A 32 25.31 37.03 -1.04
N ASP A 33 25.54 35.75 -1.39
CA ASP A 33 26.47 35.36 -2.46
C ASP A 33 25.65 34.75 -3.63
N PRO A 34 25.61 35.39 -4.82
CA PRO A 34 24.83 34.93 -5.98
C PRO A 34 25.40 33.67 -6.66
N SER A 35 26.47 33.05 -6.13
CA SER A 35 27.15 31.90 -6.74
C SER A 35 26.86 30.54 -6.10
N ALA A 36 25.95 30.46 -5.12
CA ALA A 36 25.60 29.21 -4.44
C ALA A 36 24.63 28.31 -5.24
N ASP A 37 24.93 27.01 -5.25
CA ASP A 37 24.22 25.91 -5.94
C ASP A 37 22.79 25.71 -5.36
N PRO A 38 21.70 25.78 -6.14
CA PRO A 38 20.34 25.52 -5.65
C PRO A 38 20.12 24.08 -5.13
N ALA A 39 21.04 23.16 -5.42
CA ALA A 39 21.01 21.78 -4.95
C ALA A 39 21.69 21.58 -3.59
N ALA A 40 22.26 22.63 -3.00
CA ALA A 40 22.90 22.64 -1.69
C ALA A 40 22.20 23.59 -0.71
N GLU A 41 20.87 23.77 -0.84
CA GLU A 41 20.10 24.26 0.30
C GLU A 41 20.22 23.22 1.42
N ASN A 42 20.91 23.54 2.50
CA ASN A 42 20.93 22.75 3.73
C ASN A 42 19.50 22.76 4.31
N LYS A 43 18.67 21.88 3.77
CA LYS A 43 17.32 21.64 4.24
C LYS A 43 17.41 20.66 5.39
N PHE A 44 16.77 21.05 6.49
CA PHE A 44 16.65 20.24 7.67
C PHE A 44 15.19 19.94 7.93
N TYR A 45 14.91 18.74 8.43
CA TYR A 45 13.55 18.28 8.66
C TYR A 45 13.30 18.11 10.15
N ILE A 46 12.11 18.52 10.61
CA ILE A 46 11.64 18.26 11.97
C ILE A 46 10.38 17.42 11.88
N LEU A 47 10.39 16.26 12.53
CA LEU A 47 9.27 15.34 12.59
C LEU A 47 8.61 15.43 13.96
N LEU A 48 7.30 15.66 13.96
CA LEU A 48 6.44 15.62 15.13
C LEU A 48 5.45 14.46 15.00
N LEU A 49 5.54 13.51 15.92
CA LEU A 49 4.66 12.36 16.01
C LEU A 49 3.89 12.39 17.32
N PRO A 50 2.58 12.68 17.33
CA PRO A 50 1.74 12.40 18.46
C PRO A 50 1.82 10.92 18.85
N VAL A 51 1.84 10.65 20.16
CA VAL A 51 2.03 9.29 20.69
C VAL A 51 0.89 8.89 21.62
N LEU A 52 0.82 7.59 21.90
CA LEU A 52 -0.03 7.03 22.94
C LEU A 52 0.69 7.09 24.29
N GLU A 53 -0.05 7.39 25.36
CA GLU A 53 0.44 7.36 26.74
C GLU A 53 -0.62 6.74 27.64
N GLY A 54 -0.38 5.51 28.10
CA GLY A 54 -1.38 4.73 28.82
C GLY A 54 -2.69 4.60 28.01
N PRO A 55 -3.86 4.95 28.58
CA PRO A 55 -5.13 4.88 27.88
C PRO A 55 -5.41 6.10 26.97
N PHE A 56 -4.48 7.05 26.86
CA PHE A 56 -4.68 8.31 26.16
C PHE A 56 -3.98 8.32 24.80
N ARG A 57 -4.65 8.89 23.81
CA ARG A 57 -4.08 9.18 22.50
C ARG A 57 -3.94 10.68 22.34
N SER A 58 -2.87 11.10 21.66
CA SER A 58 -2.62 12.51 21.34
C SER A 58 -2.79 12.81 19.84
N SER A 59 -3.19 14.04 19.51
CA SER A 59 -3.16 14.61 18.15
C SER A 59 -2.66 16.05 18.14
N LEU A 60 -2.33 16.55 16.95
CA LEU A 60 -2.02 17.96 16.69
C LEU A 60 -3.19 18.66 16.02
N GLN A 61 -3.31 19.96 16.29
CA GLN A 61 -4.20 20.86 15.56
C GLN A 61 -3.69 22.30 15.60
N GLY A 62 -3.99 23.08 14.56
CA GLY A 62 -3.71 24.51 14.50
C GLY A 62 -4.78 25.36 15.18
N THR A 63 -4.39 26.51 15.70
CA THR A 63 -5.33 27.54 16.20
C THR A 63 -5.39 28.73 15.24
N SER A 64 -6.46 29.53 15.34
CA SER A 64 -6.58 30.79 14.60
C SER A 64 -5.51 31.83 14.96
N SER A 65 -4.82 31.65 16.08
CA SER A 65 -3.68 32.49 16.50
C SER A 65 -2.34 31.97 15.97
N ASN A 66 -2.37 31.02 15.02
CA ASN A 66 -1.18 30.41 14.43
C ASN A 66 -0.32 29.62 15.44
N GLU A 67 -0.97 29.05 16.45
CA GLU A 67 -0.31 28.19 17.45
C GLU A 67 -0.60 26.72 17.16
N LEU A 68 0.31 25.84 17.56
CA LEU A 68 0.09 24.39 17.53
C LEU A 68 -0.45 23.94 18.90
N GLN A 69 -1.58 23.25 18.89
CA GLN A 69 -2.21 22.67 20.07
C GLN A 69 -2.09 21.15 20.06
N PHE A 70 -1.88 20.57 21.25
CA PHE A 70 -1.95 19.14 21.49
C PHE A 70 -3.33 18.81 22.06
N CYS A 71 -4.04 17.88 21.43
CA CYS A 71 -5.27 17.30 22.00
C CYS A 71 -4.93 15.94 22.59
N VAL A 72 -5.43 15.64 23.80
CA VAL A 72 -5.19 14.37 24.50
C VAL A 72 -6.54 13.81 24.94
N GLU A 73 -6.89 12.62 24.46
CA GLU A 73 -8.20 12.01 24.68
C GLU A 73 -8.07 10.54 25.09
N SER A 74 -8.85 10.13 26.09
CA SER A 74 -9.01 8.70 26.46
C SER A 74 -10.18 8.05 25.74
N GLY A 75 -11.15 8.81 25.23
CA GLY A 75 -12.42 8.27 24.75
C GLY A 75 -13.31 7.65 25.84
N ASP A 76 -13.01 7.92 27.11
CA ASP A 76 -13.78 7.45 28.27
C ASP A 76 -13.82 8.56 29.34
N PRO A 77 -15.01 9.10 29.69
CA PRO A 77 -15.13 10.22 30.63
C PRO A 77 -14.64 9.89 32.05
N ASP A 78 -14.61 8.60 32.40
CA ASP A 78 -14.13 8.13 33.71
C ASP A 78 -12.60 7.95 33.73
N VAL A 79 -11.93 8.06 32.59
CA VAL A 79 -10.48 7.92 32.45
C VAL A 79 -9.86 9.29 32.19
N GLN A 80 -9.34 9.91 33.26
CA GLN A 80 -8.83 11.28 33.24
C GLN A 80 -7.35 11.34 33.62
N THR A 81 -6.65 12.34 33.08
CA THR A 81 -5.24 12.62 33.43
C THR A 81 -4.99 14.12 33.54
N SER A 82 -3.95 14.49 34.28
CA SER A 82 -3.38 15.84 34.34
C SER A 82 -1.99 15.95 33.70
N GLN A 83 -1.43 14.83 33.24
CA GLN A 83 -0.09 14.74 32.64
C GLN A 83 -0.10 13.74 31.47
N SER A 84 0.62 14.07 30.40
CA SER A 84 0.78 13.18 29.23
C SER A 84 2.07 13.49 28.47
N TYR A 85 2.77 12.45 28.03
CA TYR A 85 3.80 12.56 27.00
C TYR A 85 3.10 12.57 25.64
N ALA A 86 2.75 13.76 25.16
CA ALA A 86 1.84 13.88 24.03
C ALA A 86 2.49 13.67 22.65
N VAL A 87 3.74 14.12 22.49
CA VAL A 87 4.40 14.18 21.18
C VAL A 87 5.87 13.81 21.28
N PHE A 88 6.32 13.02 20.32
CA PHE A 88 7.71 12.76 20.04
C PHE A 88 8.21 13.71 18.95
N VAL A 89 9.37 14.33 19.19
CA VAL A 89 10.00 15.26 18.25
C VAL A 89 11.41 14.79 17.96
N ASN A 90 11.76 14.72 16.67
CA ASN A 90 13.10 14.42 16.22
C ASN A 90 13.40 15.20 14.94
N SER A 91 14.65 15.21 14.51
CA SER A 91 15.07 16.03 13.39
C SER A 91 16.32 15.50 12.68
N GLY A 92 16.45 15.78 11.38
CA GLY A 92 17.55 15.28 10.55
C GLY A 92 17.55 15.82 9.11
N ASP A 93 18.60 15.54 8.35
CA ASP A 93 18.83 16.08 6.99
C ASP A 93 18.13 15.25 5.89
N ASN A 94 17.67 14.04 6.24
CA ASN A 94 16.97 13.14 5.34
C ASN A 94 15.61 12.77 5.94
N PRO A 95 14.47 13.13 5.29
CA PRO A 95 13.15 12.93 5.87
C PRO A 95 12.76 11.45 5.97
N TYR A 96 13.32 10.57 5.13
CA TYR A 96 13.01 9.14 5.14
C TYR A 96 13.81 8.41 6.21
N GLU A 97 15.10 8.71 6.36
CA GLU A 97 15.91 8.21 7.48
C GLU A 97 15.37 8.73 8.81
N LEU A 98 15.01 10.02 8.88
CA LEU A 98 14.40 10.64 10.05
C LEU A 98 13.13 9.89 10.48
N MET A 99 12.24 9.59 9.54
CA MET A 99 11.02 8.81 9.83
C MET A 99 11.37 7.41 10.35
N LYS A 100 12.20 6.67 9.62
CA LYS A 100 12.64 5.31 9.98
C LYS A 100 13.25 5.24 11.38
N ASP A 101 14.22 6.11 11.66
CA ASP A 101 14.93 6.12 12.93
C ASP A 101 14.03 6.57 14.07
N SER A 102 13.13 7.52 13.83
CA SER A 102 12.13 7.97 14.82
C SER A 102 11.18 6.85 15.22
N ILE A 103 10.67 6.07 14.26
CA ILE A 103 9.80 4.93 14.54
C ILE A 103 10.56 3.84 15.31
N LYS A 104 11.83 3.56 14.98
CA LYS A 104 12.68 2.63 15.75
C LYS A 104 12.97 3.10 17.18
N ILE A 105 13.14 4.41 17.39
CA ILE A 105 13.30 4.97 18.74
C ILE A 105 12.00 4.81 19.53
N LEU A 106 10.86 5.14 18.91
CA LEU A 106 9.55 5.01 19.53
C LEU A 106 9.20 3.56 19.87
N GLU A 107 9.48 2.60 18.98
CA GLU A 107 9.32 1.17 19.23
C GLU A 107 10.03 0.75 20.52
N LYS A 108 11.31 1.12 20.66
CA LYS A 108 12.10 0.80 21.86
C LYS A 108 11.57 1.46 23.13
N HIS A 109 11.02 2.67 23.01
CA HIS A 109 10.54 3.44 24.15
C HIS A 109 9.14 3.00 24.62
N LYS A 110 8.25 2.69 23.68
CA LYS A 110 6.84 2.37 23.95
C LYS A 110 6.59 0.87 24.10
N GLY A 111 7.23 0.03 23.29
CA GLY A 111 7.10 -1.43 23.37
C GLY A 111 5.70 -1.98 23.05
N THR A 112 4.85 -1.21 22.37
CA THR A 112 3.46 -1.59 22.03
C THR A 112 3.24 -1.90 20.55
N PHE A 113 4.21 -1.57 19.70
CA PHE A 113 4.21 -1.86 18.27
C PHE A 113 5.62 -2.21 17.84
N SER A 114 5.77 -2.76 16.65
CA SER A 114 7.08 -3.06 16.07
C SER A 114 7.30 -2.32 14.75
N HIS A 115 8.56 -1.99 14.47
CA HIS A 115 8.97 -1.50 13.16
C HIS A 115 8.87 -2.62 12.11
N ILE A 116 8.57 -2.31 10.86
CA ILE A 116 8.33 -3.30 9.79
C ILE A 116 9.50 -4.28 9.58
N GLU A 117 10.75 -3.84 9.80
CA GLU A 117 11.95 -4.70 9.74
C GLU A 117 11.98 -5.80 10.82
N ASN A 118 11.25 -5.63 11.92
CA ASN A 118 11.13 -6.62 12.99
C ASN A 118 9.89 -7.51 12.82
N LYS A 119 9.08 -7.28 11.78
CA LYS A 119 7.89 -8.05 11.46
C LYS A 119 8.15 -9.05 10.34
N LYS A 120 7.37 -10.12 10.31
CA LYS A 120 7.44 -11.11 9.23
C LYS A 120 6.62 -10.64 8.04
N ILE A 121 7.29 -10.26 6.96
CA ILE A 121 6.61 -9.88 5.72
C ILE A 121 5.82 -11.07 5.15
N PRO A 122 4.51 -10.94 4.91
CA PRO A 122 3.69 -12.05 4.43
C PRO A 122 4.03 -12.43 2.99
N THR A 123 4.11 -13.73 2.73
CA THR A 123 4.52 -14.25 1.42
C THR A 123 3.49 -14.01 0.31
N HIS A 124 2.23 -13.74 0.66
CA HIS A 124 1.18 -13.39 -0.31
C HIS A 124 1.49 -12.08 -1.06
N LEU A 125 2.34 -11.20 -0.50
CA LEU A 125 2.68 -9.92 -1.14
C LEU A 125 3.41 -10.07 -2.47
N ASP A 126 4.08 -11.21 -2.70
CA ASP A 126 4.82 -11.49 -3.94
C ASP A 126 3.95 -12.13 -5.03
N TRP A 127 2.65 -12.32 -4.74
CA TRP A 127 1.71 -12.99 -5.62
C TRP A 127 0.58 -12.06 -6.06
N PHE A 128 0.21 -12.16 -7.33
CA PHE A 128 -0.98 -11.51 -7.85
C PHE A 128 -2.23 -12.10 -7.20
N GLY A 129 -3.12 -11.22 -6.75
CA GLY A 129 -4.37 -11.61 -6.12
C GLY A 129 -5.64 -11.13 -6.83
N TRP A 130 -6.78 -11.64 -6.36
CA TRP A 130 -8.11 -11.15 -6.71
C TRP A 130 -8.94 -10.99 -5.43
N CYS A 131 -9.66 -9.89 -5.30
CA CYS A 131 -10.60 -9.61 -4.22
C CYS A 131 -12.02 -9.58 -4.76
N THR A 132 -12.95 -10.28 -4.10
CA THR A 132 -14.33 -10.42 -4.62
C THR A 132 -15.23 -9.20 -4.40
N TRP A 133 -14.76 -8.16 -3.71
CA TRP A 133 -15.58 -7.00 -3.30
C TRP A 133 -16.22 -6.26 -4.48
N ASP A 134 -15.47 -5.60 -5.36
CA ASP A 134 -16.11 -4.86 -6.48
C ASP A 134 -16.74 -5.81 -7.53
N ALA A 135 -16.35 -7.09 -7.50
CA ALA A 135 -16.89 -8.10 -8.38
C ALA A 135 -18.35 -8.44 -8.03
N PHE A 136 -18.65 -8.61 -6.73
CA PHE A 136 -19.94 -9.13 -6.29
C PHE A 136 -20.57 -8.39 -5.11
N TYR A 137 -19.81 -7.55 -4.41
CA TYR A 137 -20.16 -7.01 -3.09
C TYR A 137 -20.69 -8.14 -2.20
N LYS A 138 -21.80 -7.90 -1.49
CA LYS A 138 -22.46 -8.87 -0.62
C LYS A 138 -23.05 -10.07 -1.37
N GLU A 139 -23.13 -10.06 -2.71
CA GLU A 139 -23.68 -11.15 -3.52
C GLU A 139 -22.65 -12.24 -3.89
N VAL A 140 -21.44 -12.17 -3.34
CA VAL A 140 -20.40 -13.19 -3.54
C VAL A 140 -20.93 -14.60 -3.23
N ASN A 141 -20.61 -15.55 -4.11
CA ASN A 141 -21.05 -16.95 -4.00
C ASN A 141 -20.06 -17.90 -4.71
N PRO A 142 -20.12 -19.22 -4.44
CA PRO A 142 -19.21 -20.21 -5.02
C PRO A 142 -19.14 -20.21 -6.56
N ALA A 143 -20.28 -20.01 -7.24
CA ALA A 143 -20.33 -20.02 -8.71
C ALA A 143 -19.63 -18.80 -9.31
N GLY A 144 -19.87 -17.61 -8.75
CA GLY A 144 -19.21 -16.37 -9.14
C GLY A 144 -17.68 -16.44 -8.95
N ILE A 145 -17.22 -17.00 -7.83
CA ILE A 145 -15.79 -17.20 -7.55
C ILE A 145 -15.15 -18.10 -8.61
N LYS A 146 -15.76 -19.27 -8.89
CA LYS A 146 -15.25 -20.21 -9.92
C LYS A 146 -15.21 -19.57 -11.31
N ALA A 147 -16.23 -18.79 -11.67
CA ALA A 147 -16.28 -18.09 -12.95
C ALA A 147 -15.19 -17.02 -13.09
N GLY A 148 -14.93 -16.24 -12.04
CA GLY A 148 -13.84 -15.25 -12.06
C GLY A 148 -12.46 -15.89 -12.18
N LEU A 149 -12.17 -16.91 -11.36
CA LEU A 149 -10.90 -17.64 -11.45
C LEU A 149 -10.70 -18.30 -12.82
N GLN A 150 -11.77 -18.83 -13.42
CA GLN A 150 -11.74 -19.36 -14.78
C GLN A 150 -11.41 -18.28 -15.82
N SER A 151 -12.00 -17.09 -15.70
CA SER A 151 -11.72 -15.96 -16.60
C SER A 151 -10.26 -15.52 -16.53
N PHE A 152 -9.65 -15.49 -15.35
CA PHE A 152 -8.22 -15.19 -15.18
C PHE A 152 -7.30 -16.26 -15.78
N LEU A 153 -7.67 -17.53 -15.64
CA LEU A 153 -6.94 -18.66 -16.23
C LEU A 153 -6.93 -18.54 -17.77
N GLU A 154 -8.07 -18.26 -18.37
CA GLU A 154 -8.22 -18.09 -19.83
C GLU A 154 -7.48 -16.86 -20.35
N GLY A 155 -7.40 -15.78 -19.57
CA GLY A 155 -6.64 -14.58 -19.92
C GLY A 155 -5.12 -14.68 -19.76
N GLY A 156 -4.61 -15.78 -19.19
CA GLY A 156 -3.18 -16.01 -18.97
C GLY A 156 -2.57 -15.23 -17.81
N CYS A 157 -3.40 -14.75 -16.87
CA CYS A 157 -2.96 -14.04 -15.66
C CYS A 157 -3.68 -14.63 -14.44
N SER A 158 -3.25 -15.82 -14.02
CA SER A 158 -3.92 -16.53 -12.92
C SER A 158 -3.50 -15.98 -11.55
N PRO A 159 -4.44 -15.51 -10.71
CA PRO A 159 -4.13 -15.13 -9.34
C PRO A 159 -3.63 -16.35 -8.56
N LYS A 160 -2.71 -16.11 -7.62
CA LYS A 160 -2.26 -17.10 -6.63
C LYS A 160 -2.74 -16.77 -5.22
N PHE A 161 -3.45 -15.65 -5.09
CA PHE A 161 -4.06 -15.18 -3.86
C PHE A 161 -5.53 -14.78 -4.13
N LEU A 162 -6.46 -15.22 -3.29
CA LEU A 162 -7.87 -14.84 -3.35
C LEU A 162 -8.30 -14.27 -2.01
N ILE A 163 -8.99 -13.13 -2.03
CA ILE A 163 -9.74 -12.60 -0.89
C ILE A 163 -11.23 -12.81 -1.17
N ILE A 164 -11.87 -13.67 -0.39
CA ILE A 164 -13.33 -13.76 -0.35
C ILE A 164 -13.80 -12.68 0.62
N ASP A 165 -14.22 -11.56 0.05
CA ASP A 165 -14.64 -10.35 0.74
C ASP A 165 -16.08 -10.47 1.31
N ASP A 166 -16.60 -9.39 1.88
CA ASP A 166 -17.90 -9.36 2.57
C ASP A 166 -19.05 -9.99 1.75
N GLY A 167 -19.96 -10.67 2.46
CA GLY A 167 -21.11 -11.38 1.91
C GLY A 167 -21.10 -12.89 2.17
N TRP A 168 -20.05 -13.46 2.74
CA TRP A 168 -19.98 -14.90 3.05
C TRP A 168 -20.45 -15.26 4.47
N GLN A 169 -20.39 -14.32 5.41
CA GLN A 169 -20.74 -14.53 6.83
C GLN A 169 -22.25 -14.68 7.02
N ASP A 170 -22.65 -15.43 8.04
CA ASP A 170 -24.04 -15.53 8.49
C ASP A 170 -24.42 -14.32 9.35
N THR A 171 -25.34 -13.50 8.85
CA THR A 171 -25.63 -12.18 9.42
C THR A 171 -27.12 -11.89 9.48
N VAL A 172 -27.51 -11.04 10.43
CA VAL A 172 -28.91 -10.60 10.64
C VAL A 172 -28.95 -9.08 10.74
N ASN A 173 -29.85 -8.46 9.97
CA ASN A 173 -30.24 -7.07 10.16
C ASN A 173 -31.56 -7.02 10.93
N GLU A 174 -31.48 -6.85 12.25
CA GLU A 174 -32.65 -6.83 13.15
C GLU A 174 -33.60 -5.64 12.90
N PHE A 175 -33.17 -4.67 12.08
CA PHE A 175 -33.90 -3.45 11.78
C PHE A 175 -34.56 -3.49 10.40
N GLN A 176 -34.34 -4.55 9.62
CA GLN A 176 -34.95 -4.75 8.32
C GLN A 176 -36.03 -5.83 8.42
N LYS A 177 -37.28 -5.47 8.10
CA LYS A 177 -38.38 -6.45 8.02
C LYS A 177 -38.50 -7.04 6.63
N GLU A 178 -38.93 -8.31 6.58
CA GLU A 178 -39.16 -9.02 5.33
C GLU A 178 -40.21 -8.27 4.47
N GLY A 179 -39.84 -7.97 3.22
CA GLY A 179 -40.70 -7.24 2.27
C GLY A 179 -40.63 -5.71 2.35
N GLU A 180 -39.89 -5.12 3.30
CA GLU A 180 -39.64 -3.67 3.35
C GLU A 180 -38.43 -3.28 2.48
N LEU A 181 -38.45 -2.07 1.94
CA LEU A 181 -37.29 -1.50 1.24
C LEU A 181 -36.12 -1.36 2.21
N LEU A 182 -34.90 -1.68 1.73
CA LEU A 182 -33.67 -1.46 2.48
C LEU A 182 -33.55 0.01 2.90
N ILE A 183 -33.49 0.25 4.20
CA ILE A 183 -33.08 1.54 4.75
C ILE A 183 -31.56 1.53 4.74
N GLU A 184 -30.95 2.35 3.88
CA GLU A 184 -29.50 2.38 3.68
C GLU A 184 -28.73 2.56 5.00
N GLU A 185 -29.26 3.36 5.94
CA GLU A 185 -28.67 3.54 7.26
C GLU A 185 -28.57 2.21 8.05
N THR A 186 -29.53 1.28 7.96
CA THR A 186 -29.52 0.08 8.81
C THR A 186 -28.52 -0.97 8.34
N GLN A 187 -27.95 -0.84 7.14
CA GLN A 187 -27.02 -1.82 6.59
C GLN A 187 -25.78 -2.01 7.47
N PHE A 188 -25.27 -0.91 8.05
CA PHE A 188 -24.09 -0.93 8.92
C PHE A 188 -24.41 -1.51 10.31
N ALA A 189 -25.68 -1.52 10.71
CA ALA A 189 -26.13 -2.11 11.97
C ALA A 189 -26.37 -3.64 11.89
N THR A 190 -26.07 -4.25 10.75
CA THR A 190 -26.14 -5.71 10.56
C THR A 190 -25.16 -6.41 11.51
N ARG A 191 -25.55 -7.53 12.12
CA ARG A 191 -24.75 -8.25 13.12
C ARG A 191 -24.41 -9.66 12.70
N LEU A 192 -23.25 -10.14 13.15
CA LEU A 192 -22.83 -11.53 12.98
C LEU A 192 -23.75 -12.45 13.78
N ALA A 193 -24.35 -13.45 13.15
CA ALA A 193 -25.23 -14.41 13.81
C ALA A 193 -24.51 -15.74 14.13
N ASP A 194 -23.57 -16.15 13.29
CA ASP A 194 -22.73 -17.33 13.50
C ASP A 194 -21.32 -17.12 12.92
N ILE A 195 -20.31 -17.81 13.45
CA ILE A 195 -18.94 -17.77 12.91
C ILE A 195 -18.80 -18.58 11.61
N LYS A 196 -19.76 -19.46 11.32
CA LYS A 196 -19.80 -20.28 10.10
C LYS A 196 -20.37 -19.52 8.92
N GLU A 197 -20.15 -20.07 7.73
CA GLU A 197 -20.59 -19.50 6.47
C GLU A 197 -22.12 -19.43 6.36
N ASN A 198 -22.65 -18.49 5.56
CA ASN A 198 -24.09 -18.41 5.31
C ASN A 198 -24.60 -19.48 4.32
N SER A 199 -25.89 -19.46 4.03
CA SER A 199 -26.55 -20.42 3.14
C SER A 199 -26.01 -20.43 1.70
N LYS A 200 -25.42 -19.34 1.19
CA LYS A 200 -24.85 -19.31 -0.17
C LYS A 200 -23.66 -20.24 -0.33
N PHE A 201 -23.00 -20.57 0.77
CA PHE A 201 -21.83 -21.46 0.81
C PHE A 201 -22.17 -22.84 1.38
N LYS A 202 -23.46 -23.12 1.63
CA LYS A 202 -23.98 -24.41 2.09
C LYS A 202 -24.95 -24.94 1.04
N SER A 203 -24.54 -25.89 0.21
CA SER A 203 -25.46 -26.54 -0.74
C SER A 203 -26.03 -27.84 -0.15
N LEU A 204 -27.32 -28.09 -0.42
CA LEU A 204 -28.00 -29.35 -0.11
C LEU A 204 -28.16 -30.24 -1.37
N GLU A 205 -27.83 -29.76 -2.56
CA GLU A 205 -28.08 -30.46 -3.83
C GLU A 205 -26.84 -30.67 -4.70
N SER A 206 -26.80 -31.86 -5.31
CA SER A 206 -25.69 -32.48 -6.04
C SER A 206 -25.68 -32.12 -7.53
N ASP A 207 -25.52 -30.84 -7.86
CA ASP A 207 -25.39 -30.36 -9.25
C ASP A 207 -23.93 -30.04 -9.66
N GLY A 208 -22.95 -30.39 -8.82
CA GLY A 208 -21.54 -30.04 -9.00
C GLY A 208 -21.13 -28.72 -8.33
N SER A 209 -22.02 -28.10 -7.56
CA SER A 209 -21.69 -27.09 -6.54
C SER A 209 -20.95 -27.72 -5.35
N CYS A 210 -20.09 -26.94 -4.68
CA CYS A 210 -19.40 -27.41 -3.48
C CYS A 210 -20.39 -27.40 -2.31
N THR A 211 -20.39 -28.46 -1.50
CA THR A 211 -21.39 -28.66 -0.43
C THR A 211 -21.19 -27.75 0.79
N ASN A 212 -19.97 -27.27 1.00
CA ASN A 212 -19.58 -26.39 2.11
C ASN A 212 -18.34 -25.54 1.75
N LEU A 213 -17.98 -24.61 2.63
CA LEU A 213 -16.83 -23.73 2.44
C LEU A 213 -15.50 -24.49 2.25
N LYS A 214 -15.28 -25.58 3.01
CA LYS A 214 -14.05 -26.37 2.91
C LYS A 214 -13.87 -26.99 1.52
N GLU A 215 -14.92 -27.60 1.00
CA GLU A 215 -14.88 -28.20 -0.33
C GLU A 215 -14.66 -27.14 -1.43
N LEU A 216 -15.24 -25.95 -1.27
CA LEU A 216 -14.98 -24.83 -2.17
C LEU A 216 -13.50 -24.46 -2.18
N VAL A 217 -12.92 -24.20 -1.00
CA VAL A 217 -11.52 -23.81 -0.84
C VAL A 217 -10.57 -24.88 -1.41
N ASP A 218 -10.79 -26.15 -1.06
CA ASP A 218 -10.02 -27.28 -1.59
C ASP A 218 -10.10 -27.33 -3.13
N THR A 219 -11.30 -27.18 -3.69
CA THR A 219 -11.53 -27.21 -5.14
C THR A 219 -10.82 -26.07 -5.86
N ILE A 220 -10.96 -24.83 -5.38
CA ILE A 220 -10.38 -23.67 -6.07
C ILE A 220 -8.86 -23.65 -5.98
N LYS A 221 -8.29 -24.11 -4.86
CA LYS A 221 -6.84 -24.28 -4.71
C LYS A 221 -6.29 -25.31 -5.69
N GLN A 222 -6.91 -26.48 -5.76
CA GLN A 222 -6.45 -27.56 -6.64
C GLN A 222 -6.64 -27.21 -8.13
N LYS A 223 -7.81 -26.67 -8.50
CA LYS A 223 -8.16 -26.42 -9.90
C LYS A 223 -7.45 -25.21 -10.50
N TYR A 224 -7.32 -24.12 -9.74
CA TYR A 224 -6.77 -22.85 -10.24
C TYR A 224 -5.35 -22.56 -9.73
N GLY A 225 -4.80 -23.43 -8.89
CA GLY A 225 -3.44 -23.29 -8.35
C GLY A 225 -3.29 -22.11 -7.41
N LEU A 226 -4.34 -21.76 -6.66
CA LEU A 226 -4.27 -20.74 -5.61
C LEU A 226 -3.33 -21.21 -4.49
N LYS A 227 -2.46 -20.32 -4.04
CA LYS A 227 -1.58 -20.52 -2.88
C LYS A 227 -2.23 -20.08 -1.59
N TYR A 228 -2.99 -18.98 -1.65
CA TYR A 228 -3.61 -18.36 -0.48
C TYR A 228 -5.08 -18.04 -0.75
N VAL A 229 -5.95 -18.36 0.22
CA VAL A 229 -7.34 -17.90 0.29
C VAL A 229 -7.53 -17.21 1.63
N TYR A 230 -7.88 -15.93 1.61
CA TYR A 230 -8.21 -15.15 2.80
C TYR A 230 -9.70 -14.87 2.86
N MET A 231 -10.23 -14.79 4.08
CA MET A 231 -11.63 -14.45 4.34
C MET A 231 -11.72 -13.08 5.00
N TRP A 232 -12.71 -12.29 4.58
CA TRP A 232 -12.98 -11.00 5.20
C TRP A 232 -13.81 -11.13 6.47
N HIS A 233 -13.54 -10.32 7.50
CA HIS A 233 -14.51 -10.04 8.57
C HIS A 233 -14.24 -8.66 9.18
N ALA A 234 -15.21 -8.10 9.91
CA ALA A 234 -14.97 -6.89 10.70
C ALA A 234 -14.29 -7.24 12.03
N LEU A 235 -13.55 -6.30 12.62
CA LEU A 235 -12.87 -6.48 13.90
C LEU A 235 -13.85 -6.87 15.02
N ALA A 236 -15.03 -6.24 15.06
CA ALA A 236 -16.09 -6.55 16.03
C ALA A 236 -16.96 -7.78 15.64
N GLY A 237 -16.58 -8.54 14.61
CA GLY A 237 -17.31 -9.70 14.07
C GLY A 237 -18.00 -9.39 12.74
N TYR A 238 -18.89 -8.40 12.72
CA TYR A 238 -19.45 -7.76 11.51
C TYR A 238 -19.62 -6.26 11.76
N TRP A 239 -20.13 -5.49 10.79
CA TRP A 239 -20.27 -4.02 10.91
C TRP A 239 -20.94 -3.56 12.22
N GLY A 240 -22.09 -4.14 12.57
CA GLY A 240 -22.82 -3.87 13.81
C GLY A 240 -22.40 -4.72 15.00
N GLY A 241 -21.25 -5.39 14.92
CA GLY A 241 -20.75 -6.33 15.92
C GLY A 241 -21.39 -7.72 15.81
N VAL A 242 -21.50 -8.42 16.96
CA VAL A 242 -22.12 -9.74 17.05
C VAL A 242 -23.55 -9.66 17.60
N LEU A 243 -24.42 -10.57 17.17
CA LEU A 243 -25.82 -10.65 17.58
C LEU A 243 -25.92 -11.17 19.03
N PRO A 244 -26.39 -10.37 20.02
CA PRO A 244 -26.36 -10.82 21.42
C PRO A 244 -27.32 -11.98 21.74
N THR A 245 -28.39 -12.11 20.96
CA THR A 245 -29.39 -13.17 21.07
C THR A 245 -28.99 -14.47 20.37
N SER A 246 -27.84 -14.50 19.68
CA SER A 246 -27.36 -15.72 19.03
C SER A 246 -26.95 -16.77 20.06
N GLU A 247 -27.55 -17.96 19.95
CA GLU A 247 -27.24 -19.10 20.80
C GLU A 247 -25.79 -19.58 20.68
N THR A 248 -25.16 -19.40 19.51
CA THR A 248 -23.78 -19.83 19.27
C THR A 248 -22.76 -18.78 19.72
N LEU A 249 -23.15 -17.50 19.78
CA LEU A 249 -22.27 -16.39 20.15
C LEU A 249 -22.44 -15.92 21.60
N LYS A 250 -23.53 -16.29 22.30
CA LYS A 250 -23.77 -15.87 23.71
C LYS A 250 -22.64 -16.24 24.68
N LYS A 251 -21.84 -17.26 24.36
CA LYS A 251 -20.68 -17.68 25.16
C LYS A 251 -19.58 -16.62 25.24
N TYR A 252 -19.55 -15.66 24.31
CA TYR A 252 -18.64 -14.51 24.32
C TYR A 252 -19.20 -13.29 25.06
N ASN A 253 -20.35 -13.43 25.71
CA ASN A 253 -21.01 -12.41 26.52
C ASN A 253 -21.14 -11.03 25.82
N PRO A 254 -21.66 -10.97 24.58
CA PRO A 254 -21.79 -9.71 23.86
C PRO A 254 -22.82 -8.77 24.48
N LYS A 255 -22.55 -7.46 24.39
CA LYS A 255 -23.44 -6.40 24.87
C LYS A 255 -23.60 -5.31 23.82
N ILE A 256 -24.80 -4.73 23.73
CA ILE A 256 -25.01 -3.55 22.90
C ILE A 256 -24.37 -2.34 23.58
N VAL A 257 -23.45 -1.71 22.87
CA VAL A 257 -22.76 -0.47 23.25
C VAL A 257 -22.98 0.56 22.15
N TYR A 258 -23.14 1.82 22.54
CA TYR A 258 -23.37 2.91 21.60
C TYR A 258 -22.06 3.70 21.43
N PRO A 259 -21.50 3.75 20.20
CA PRO A 259 -20.36 4.60 19.86
C PRO A 259 -20.51 6.03 20.38
N VAL A 260 -19.41 6.61 20.86
CA VAL A 260 -19.31 8.02 21.22
C VAL A 260 -18.23 8.66 20.36
N GLN A 261 -18.62 9.62 19.52
CA GLN A 261 -17.69 10.33 18.63
C GLN A 261 -17.08 11.54 19.35
N SER A 262 -15.75 11.65 19.38
CA SER A 262 -15.06 12.81 19.96
C SER A 262 -15.20 14.05 19.07
N PRO A 263 -14.98 15.27 19.60
CA PRO A 263 -14.90 16.48 18.78
C PRO A 263 -13.89 16.33 17.63
N GLY A 264 -12.76 15.66 17.88
CA GLY A 264 -11.77 15.32 16.86
C GLY A 264 -12.34 14.49 15.71
N ASN A 265 -13.10 13.43 16.01
CA ASN A 265 -13.77 12.61 15.00
C ASN A 265 -14.79 13.44 14.19
N LEU A 266 -15.62 14.24 14.88
CA LEU A 266 -16.71 15.00 14.26
C LEU A 266 -16.23 16.17 13.39
N GLY A 267 -15.11 16.81 13.71
CA GLY A 267 -14.60 17.91 12.87
C GLY A 267 -13.74 17.47 11.70
N ASN A 268 -13.63 16.16 11.44
CA ASN A 268 -13.19 15.62 10.16
C ASN A 268 -14.41 15.34 9.25
N ILE A 269 -14.49 14.14 8.66
CA ILE A 269 -15.60 13.72 7.80
C ILE A 269 -16.59 12.95 8.67
N ARG A 270 -17.84 13.42 8.72
CA ARG A 270 -18.94 12.67 9.33
C ARG A 270 -19.33 11.49 8.44
N ASP A 271 -19.26 10.30 8.99
CA ASP A 271 -19.45 9.04 8.28
C ASP A 271 -20.83 8.44 8.58
N ILE A 272 -21.59 8.08 7.53
CA ILE A 272 -22.92 7.47 7.64
C ILE A 272 -22.89 6.11 8.35
N ALA A 273 -21.80 5.35 8.24
CA ALA A 273 -21.61 4.10 8.96
C ALA A 273 -21.52 4.37 10.47
N LEU A 274 -20.72 5.35 10.91
CA LEU A 274 -20.64 5.69 12.33
C LEU A 274 -21.95 6.27 12.86
N ASP A 275 -22.63 7.14 12.10
CA ASP A 275 -23.95 7.66 12.48
C ASP A 275 -24.98 6.53 12.65
N SER A 276 -24.94 5.51 11.78
CA SER A 276 -25.75 4.31 11.91
C SER A 276 -25.42 3.54 13.19
N LEU A 277 -24.14 3.27 13.44
CA LEU A 277 -23.71 2.50 14.61
C LEU A 277 -23.99 3.23 15.92
N GLU A 278 -23.86 4.56 15.96
CA GLU A 278 -24.25 5.40 17.10
C GLU A 278 -25.76 5.31 17.38
N LYS A 279 -26.60 5.24 16.33
CA LYS A 279 -28.06 5.15 16.47
C LYS A 279 -28.53 3.75 16.86
N TYR A 280 -27.96 2.71 16.26
CA TYR A 280 -28.46 1.34 16.37
C TYR A 280 -27.65 0.43 17.30
N GLY A 281 -26.48 0.90 17.75
CA GLY A 281 -25.59 0.21 18.67
C GLY A 281 -24.77 -0.92 18.03
N VAL A 282 -23.63 -1.20 18.64
CA VAL A 282 -22.69 -2.27 18.26
C VAL A 282 -22.79 -3.39 19.28
N GLY A 283 -22.93 -4.64 18.82
CA GLY A 283 -22.79 -5.82 19.66
C GLY A 283 -21.33 -6.11 19.98
N VAL A 284 -20.81 -5.47 21.03
CA VAL A 284 -19.42 -5.59 21.45
C VAL A 284 -19.23 -6.87 22.26
N ILE A 285 -18.29 -7.71 21.83
CA ILE A 285 -17.85 -8.90 22.56
C ILE A 285 -17.22 -8.48 23.88
N ASP A 286 -17.45 -9.22 24.96
CA ASP A 286 -16.76 -8.95 26.23
C ASP A 286 -15.24 -8.95 25.99
N PRO A 287 -14.50 -7.87 26.30
CA PRO A 287 -13.08 -7.83 26.01
C PRO A 287 -12.28 -8.95 26.70
N GLN A 288 -12.77 -9.60 27.76
CA GLN A 288 -12.12 -10.78 28.34
C GLN A 288 -12.29 -12.06 27.50
N LYS A 289 -13.18 -12.03 26.51
CA LYS A 289 -13.57 -13.15 25.63
C LYS A 289 -13.20 -12.92 24.16
N ILE A 290 -12.58 -11.79 23.83
CA ILE A 290 -12.25 -11.44 22.45
C ILE A 290 -11.26 -12.43 21.80
N TYR A 291 -10.27 -12.90 22.56
CA TYR A 291 -9.38 -13.97 22.09
C TYR A 291 -10.14 -15.27 21.82
N ASP A 292 -11.03 -15.70 22.72
CA ASP A 292 -11.84 -16.91 22.54
C ASP A 292 -12.65 -16.80 21.23
N PHE A 293 -13.23 -15.63 20.96
CA PHE A 293 -13.97 -15.37 19.72
C PHE A 293 -13.10 -15.49 18.47
N TYR A 294 -11.98 -14.76 18.40
CA TYR A 294 -11.09 -14.84 17.24
C TYR A 294 -10.49 -16.22 17.06
N ASN A 295 -10.12 -16.87 18.16
CA ASN A 295 -9.55 -18.20 18.09
C ASN A 295 -10.55 -19.20 17.51
N ASP A 296 -11.80 -19.17 17.95
CA ASP A 296 -12.83 -20.07 17.44
C ASP A 296 -13.17 -19.80 15.97
N LEU A 297 -13.30 -18.52 15.58
CA LEU A 297 -13.52 -18.11 14.19
C LEU A 297 -12.37 -18.58 13.29
N HIS A 298 -11.12 -18.27 13.66
CA HIS A 298 -9.95 -18.61 12.85
C HIS A 298 -9.64 -20.11 12.87
N THR A 299 -9.90 -20.82 13.97
CA THR A 299 -9.82 -22.30 14.01
C THR A 299 -10.78 -22.90 12.98
N TYR A 300 -12.02 -22.42 12.94
CA TYR A 300 -13.00 -22.89 11.96
C TYR A 300 -12.54 -22.59 10.52
N LEU A 301 -12.12 -21.35 10.23
CA LEU A 301 -11.62 -20.98 8.90
C LEU A 301 -10.40 -21.84 8.48
N ALA A 302 -9.41 -22.00 9.36
CA ALA A 302 -8.25 -22.84 9.12
C ALA A 302 -8.65 -24.31 8.85
N SER A 303 -9.67 -24.83 9.55
CA SER A 303 -10.21 -26.17 9.30
C SER A 303 -10.87 -26.31 7.92
N CYS A 304 -11.34 -25.20 7.35
CA CYS A 304 -11.83 -25.11 5.96
C CYS A 304 -10.71 -24.93 4.94
N GLY A 305 -9.44 -24.91 5.36
CA GLY A 305 -8.30 -24.72 4.48
C GLY A 305 -8.03 -23.27 4.11
N VAL A 306 -8.64 -22.29 4.79
CA VAL A 306 -8.33 -20.86 4.65
C VAL A 306 -6.92 -20.58 5.20
N ASP A 307 -6.18 -19.68 4.55
CA ASP A 307 -4.79 -19.39 4.90
C ASP A 307 -4.60 -18.12 5.73
N GLY A 308 -5.62 -17.26 5.78
CA GLY A 308 -5.55 -15.97 6.47
C GLY A 308 -6.84 -15.18 6.43
N VAL A 309 -6.79 -13.94 6.89
CA VAL A 309 -7.95 -13.06 6.97
C VAL A 309 -7.64 -11.62 6.57
N LYS A 310 -8.66 -10.92 6.07
CA LYS A 310 -8.69 -9.47 5.91
C LYS A 310 -9.65 -8.91 6.95
N VAL A 311 -9.16 -8.06 7.85
CA VAL A 311 -9.93 -7.55 8.99
C VAL A 311 -10.22 -6.07 8.82
N ASP A 312 -11.50 -5.72 8.65
CA ASP A 312 -11.99 -4.37 8.39
C ASP A 312 -12.63 -3.72 9.64
N VAL A 313 -13.05 -2.46 9.50
CA VAL A 313 -13.81 -1.70 10.52
C VAL A 313 -13.04 -1.57 11.85
N GLN A 314 -11.71 -1.46 11.79
CA GLN A 314 -10.87 -1.40 12.99
C GLN A 314 -10.99 -0.04 13.72
N ASN A 315 -11.14 1.05 12.97
CA ASN A 315 -11.36 2.40 13.50
C ASN A 315 -12.60 2.55 14.39
N LEU A 316 -13.55 1.60 14.34
CA LEU A 316 -14.70 1.61 15.24
C LEU A 316 -14.29 1.62 16.72
N MET A 317 -13.18 0.96 17.07
CA MET A 317 -12.72 0.85 18.47
C MET A 317 -12.47 2.21 19.13
N GLU A 318 -12.10 3.22 18.33
CA GLU A 318 -11.86 4.60 18.79
C GLU A 318 -13.08 5.22 19.50
N THR A 319 -14.28 4.77 19.11
CA THR A 319 -15.56 5.30 19.59
C THR A 319 -16.20 4.45 20.67
N LEU A 320 -15.61 3.29 20.99
CA LEU A 320 -16.15 2.30 21.92
C LEU A 320 -15.41 2.26 23.25
N GLY A 321 -14.46 3.17 23.50
CA GLY A 321 -13.60 3.15 24.69
C GLY A 321 -14.32 3.35 26.04
N SER A 322 -15.50 3.99 26.03
CA SER A 322 -16.25 4.33 27.24
C SER A 322 -16.67 3.09 28.03
N GLY A 323 -16.30 3.01 29.30
CA GLY A 323 -16.58 1.87 30.18
C GLY A 323 -15.62 0.69 30.01
N PHE A 324 -14.61 0.82 29.14
CA PHE A 324 -13.58 -0.18 28.90
C PHE A 324 -12.16 0.32 29.21
N GLY A 325 -12.02 1.46 29.89
CA GLY A 325 -10.72 1.99 30.29
C GLY A 325 -10.04 2.80 29.20
N GLY A 326 -10.83 3.34 28.26
CA GLY A 326 -10.37 4.19 27.17
C GLY A 326 -10.09 3.46 25.85
N ARG A 327 -10.11 4.23 24.77
CA ARG A 327 -9.95 3.81 23.38
C ARG A 327 -8.64 3.05 23.15
N VAL A 328 -7.53 3.56 23.69
CA VAL A 328 -6.21 2.92 23.51
C VAL A 328 -6.16 1.55 24.16
N SER A 329 -6.66 1.44 25.40
CA SER A 329 -6.70 0.17 26.13
C SER A 329 -7.55 -0.88 25.41
N LEU A 330 -8.71 -0.47 24.87
CA LEU A 330 -9.61 -1.34 24.15
C LEU A 330 -8.98 -1.80 22.82
N THR A 331 -8.50 -0.87 21.99
CA THR A 331 -7.85 -1.17 20.71
C THR A 331 -6.68 -2.13 20.90
N LYS A 332 -5.78 -1.82 21.84
CA LYS A 332 -4.63 -2.69 22.13
C LYS A 332 -5.06 -4.12 22.48
N LYS A 333 -6.11 -4.28 23.28
CA LYS A 333 -6.60 -5.60 23.68
C LYS A 333 -7.19 -6.39 22.51
N TYR A 334 -7.89 -5.71 21.60
CA TYR A 334 -8.41 -6.33 20.39
C TYR A 334 -7.28 -6.72 19.42
N ASP A 335 -6.31 -5.85 19.21
CA ASP A 335 -5.16 -6.09 18.34
C ASP A 335 -4.29 -7.24 18.87
N GLU A 336 -4.00 -7.29 20.18
CA GLU A 336 -3.25 -8.38 20.81
C GLU A 336 -3.97 -9.73 20.65
N ALA A 337 -5.29 -9.76 20.85
CA ALA A 337 -6.08 -10.98 20.70
C ALA A 337 -6.17 -11.43 19.23
N LEU A 338 -6.25 -10.47 18.30
CA LEU A 338 -6.22 -10.74 16.87
C LEU A 338 -4.87 -11.35 16.48
N ASP A 339 -3.77 -10.69 16.81
CA ASP A 339 -2.40 -11.15 16.55
C ASP A 339 -2.14 -12.56 17.13
N GLU A 340 -2.59 -12.83 18.36
CA GLU A 340 -2.45 -14.16 18.98
C GLU A 340 -3.25 -15.23 18.24
N SER A 341 -4.47 -14.90 17.80
CA SER A 341 -5.29 -15.84 17.04
C SER A 341 -4.71 -16.13 15.66
N ILE A 342 -4.13 -15.14 14.99
CA ILE A 342 -3.47 -15.32 13.68
C ILE A 342 -2.29 -16.28 13.81
N GLU A 343 -1.39 -16.03 14.76
CA GLU A 343 -0.20 -16.86 14.99
C GLU A 343 -0.58 -18.32 15.30
N LYS A 344 -1.67 -18.53 16.03
CA LYS A 344 -2.11 -19.86 16.42
C LYS A 344 -2.73 -20.67 15.28
N ASN A 345 -3.48 -20.01 14.40
CA ASN A 345 -4.35 -20.69 13.43
C ASN A 345 -3.81 -20.69 12.00
N PHE A 346 -2.93 -19.76 11.64
CA PHE A 346 -2.39 -19.63 10.29
C PHE A 346 -0.86 -19.84 10.29
N LYS A 347 -0.31 -20.32 9.17
CA LYS A 347 1.11 -20.72 9.07
C LYS A 347 2.09 -19.55 9.12
N ASP A 348 1.65 -18.38 8.67
CA ASP A 348 2.41 -17.14 8.57
C ASP A 348 1.53 -15.98 9.12
N ASP A 349 2.08 -14.77 9.22
CA ASP A 349 1.33 -13.55 9.54
C ASP A 349 0.38 -13.17 8.38
N ASN A 350 -0.65 -13.98 8.20
CA ASN A 350 -1.57 -13.92 7.07
C ASN A 350 -2.78 -13.04 7.40
N LEU A 351 -2.49 -11.80 7.79
CA LEU A 351 -3.46 -10.78 8.19
C LEU A 351 -3.32 -9.53 7.31
N ILE A 352 -4.44 -9.02 6.81
CA ILE A 352 -4.53 -7.70 6.18
C ILE A 352 -5.41 -6.81 7.05
N CYS A 353 -4.82 -5.80 7.70
CA CYS A 353 -5.57 -4.82 8.48
C CYS A 353 -6.16 -3.72 7.59
N CYS A 354 -7.42 -3.37 7.80
CA CYS A 354 -8.09 -2.33 7.03
C CYS A 354 -8.89 -1.41 7.96
N MET A 355 -9.04 -0.15 7.53
CA MET A 355 -9.60 0.93 8.37
C MET A 355 -8.85 1.11 9.70
N SER A 356 -7.53 0.87 9.72
CA SER A 356 -6.68 0.85 10.92
C SER A 356 -5.69 2.04 10.96
N HIS A 357 -6.07 3.18 10.35
CA HIS A 357 -5.20 4.35 10.17
C HIS A 357 -5.16 5.32 11.35
N ASN A 358 -5.81 4.99 12.45
CA ASN A 358 -5.72 5.79 13.66
C ASN A 358 -4.45 5.44 14.45
N SER A 359 -4.02 6.37 15.29
CA SER A 359 -2.79 6.20 16.06
C SER A 359 -2.90 5.05 17.07
N ASP A 360 -4.12 4.72 17.53
CA ASP A 360 -4.35 3.62 18.46
C ASP A 360 -3.92 2.29 17.83
N SER A 361 -4.39 1.99 16.62
CA SER A 361 -4.05 0.80 15.86
C SER A 361 -2.61 0.85 15.34
N ILE A 362 -2.14 2.00 14.84
CA ILE A 362 -0.77 2.14 14.33
C ILE A 362 0.25 1.82 15.42
N TYR A 363 0.09 2.37 16.62
CA TYR A 363 0.99 2.15 17.75
C TYR A 363 0.61 0.94 18.63
N SER A 364 -0.36 0.13 18.20
CA SER A 364 -0.67 -1.19 18.77
C SER A 364 -0.31 -2.35 17.82
N SER A 365 0.04 -2.05 16.56
CA SER A 365 0.39 -3.04 15.54
C SER A 365 1.76 -3.68 15.82
N ASN A 366 1.75 -4.75 16.61
CA ASN A 366 2.95 -5.45 17.03
C ASN A 366 3.41 -6.50 16.01
N LYS A 367 2.53 -7.41 15.58
CA LYS A 367 2.90 -8.47 14.62
C LYS A 367 2.46 -8.18 13.20
N SER A 368 1.24 -7.67 13.03
CA SER A 368 0.64 -7.37 11.72
C SER A 368 1.57 -6.52 10.82
N ALA A 369 1.90 -7.05 9.63
CA ALA A 369 2.82 -6.41 8.68
C ALA A 369 2.13 -5.80 7.44
N THR A 370 0.82 -6.00 7.28
CA THR A 370 0.07 -5.57 6.10
C THR A 370 -1.17 -4.81 6.49
N ALA A 371 -1.33 -3.61 5.93
CA ALA A 371 -2.54 -2.83 6.05
C ALA A 371 -2.82 -1.99 4.83
N ARG A 372 -4.11 -1.77 4.54
CA ARG A 372 -4.52 -0.74 3.58
C ARG A 372 -3.96 0.61 4.02
N ALA A 373 -3.56 1.48 3.10
CA ALA A 373 -3.00 2.82 3.40
C ALA A 373 -3.94 3.98 3.00
N SER A 374 -5.18 3.68 2.63
CA SER A 374 -6.17 4.64 2.13
C SER A 374 -7.60 4.20 2.46
N GLU A 375 -8.55 5.07 2.14
CA GLU A 375 -9.97 4.72 2.01
C GLU A 375 -10.19 3.67 0.90
N ASP A 376 -11.43 3.18 0.78
CA ASP A 376 -11.79 2.22 -0.27
C ASP A 376 -11.54 2.79 -1.66
N PHE A 377 -11.08 1.91 -2.56
CA PHE A 377 -10.95 2.26 -3.95
C PHE A 377 -12.34 2.31 -4.57
N MET A 378 -12.73 3.46 -5.12
CA MET A 378 -14.04 3.67 -5.74
C MET A 378 -13.86 3.74 -7.27
N PRO A 379 -13.89 2.61 -8.01
CA PRO A 379 -13.57 2.58 -9.44
C PRO A 379 -14.51 3.45 -10.30
N ASN A 380 -15.73 3.68 -9.82
CA ASN A 380 -16.75 4.45 -10.53
C ASN A 380 -16.75 5.94 -10.17
N GLU A 381 -15.81 6.40 -9.33
CA GLU A 381 -15.68 7.80 -8.92
C GLU A 381 -14.39 8.41 -9.51
N PRO A 382 -14.48 9.07 -10.68
CA PRO A 382 -13.30 9.61 -11.37
C PRO A 382 -12.50 10.62 -10.54
N THR A 383 -13.20 11.34 -9.66
CA THR A 383 -12.63 12.37 -8.76
C THR A 383 -11.76 11.78 -7.64
N PHE A 384 -11.89 10.47 -7.37
CA PHE A 384 -11.15 9.78 -6.32
C PHE A 384 -9.88 9.10 -6.81
N GLN A 385 -9.71 8.91 -8.12
CA GLN A 385 -8.58 8.15 -8.66
C GLN A 385 -7.23 8.81 -8.32
N THR A 386 -7.15 10.12 -8.50
CA THR A 386 -5.94 10.91 -8.19
C THR A 386 -5.70 11.07 -6.70
N LEU A 387 -6.77 11.34 -5.94
CA LEU A 387 -6.75 11.43 -4.48
C LEU A 387 -6.23 10.14 -3.87
N HIS A 388 -6.70 9.00 -4.34
CA HIS A 388 -6.31 7.71 -3.80
C HIS A 388 -4.81 7.43 -4.00
N VAL A 389 -4.25 7.69 -5.19
CA VAL A 389 -2.80 7.51 -5.43
C VAL A 389 -1.97 8.46 -4.56
N ALA A 390 -2.37 9.73 -4.47
CA ALA A 390 -1.69 10.70 -3.61
C ALA A 390 -1.79 10.33 -2.12
N THR A 391 -2.98 10.04 -1.61
CA THR A 391 -3.20 9.59 -0.22
C THR A 391 -2.33 8.39 0.14
N VAL A 392 -2.30 7.37 -0.72
CA VAL A 392 -1.47 6.19 -0.51
C VAL A 392 0.01 6.56 -0.40
N ALA A 393 0.53 7.37 -1.32
CA ALA A 393 1.94 7.73 -1.33
C ALA A 393 2.33 8.48 -0.04
N TYR A 394 1.56 9.50 0.35
CA TYR A 394 1.87 10.29 1.55
C TYR A 394 1.69 9.48 2.84
N ASN A 395 0.61 8.70 2.96
CA ASN A 395 0.40 7.87 4.14
C ASN A 395 1.50 6.80 4.28
N SER A 396 2.11 6.37 3.18
CA SER A 396 3.23 5.42 3.18
C SER A 396 4.54 5.98 3.75
N LEU A 397 4.62 7.29 4.03
CA LEU A 397 5.74 7.86 4.80
C LEU A 397 5.75 7.29 6.22
N LEU A 398 4.63 7.37 6.93
CA LEU A 398 4.49 6.82 8.28
C LEU A 398 4.20 5.31 8.24
N LEU A 399 3.16 4.92 7.50
CA LEU A 399 2.70 3.53 7.51
C LEU A 399 3.75 2.59 6.94
N GLY A 400 4.57 3.03 5.98
CA GLY A 400 5.61 2.18 5.39
C GLY A 400 6.71 1.73 6.35
N GLU A 401 6.85 2.37 7.51
CA GLU A 401 7.77 1.92 8.57
C GLU A 401 7.11 0.90 9.53
N ILE A 402 5.82 0.61 9.37
CA ILE A 402 5.02 -0.24 10.28
C ILE A 402 4.25 -1.34 9.50
N LEU A 403 3.77 -1.09 8.28
CA LEU A 403 2.82 -1.88 7.47
C LEU A 403 3.05 -1.73 5.93
N SER A 404 2.51 -2.66 5.12
CA SER A 404 2.53 -2.66 3.63
C SER A 404 1.12 -2.68 2.97
N ASN A 405 0.92 -2.16 1.73
CA ASN A 405 -0.39 -1.69 1.16
C ASN A 405 -1.02 -2.50 -0.04
N HIS A 406 -2.18 -2.08 -0.68
CA HIS A 406 -2.96 -2.74 -1.79
C HIS A 406 -3.99 -1.89 -2.69
N ASN A 407 -4.53 -2.45 -3.83
CA ASN A 407 -5.68 -2.10 -4.80
C ASN A 407 -5.43 -1.42 -6.20
N THR A 408 -5.94 -1.86 -7.38
CA THR A 408 -5.53 -1.26 -8.72
C THR A 408 -6.52 -1.22 -9.95
N ALA A 409 -6.23 -0.32 -10.92
CA ALA A 409 -6.59 -0.12 -12.38
C ALA A 409 -5.44 0.67 -13.11
N GLU A 410 -5.31 0.92 -14.44
CA GLU A 410 -4.02 1.35 -15.12
C GLU A 410 -3.16 2.43 -14.40
N PHE A 411 -3.70 3.62 -14.15
CA PHE A 411 -3.02 4.70 -13.41
C PHE A 411 -2.58 4.26 -12.01
N HIS A 412 -3.42 3.45 -11.36
CA HIS A 412 -3.09 2.78 -10.11
C HIS A 412 -2.13 1.60 -10.30
N GLY A 413 -2.16 0.89 -11.43
CA GLY A 413 -1.29 -0.22 -11.76
C GLY A 413 0.15 0.26 -11.80
N ALA A 414 0.41 1.37 -12.48
CA ALA A 414 1.68 2.09 -12.42
C ALA A 414 2.08 2.42 -10.97
N ALA A 415 1.20 3.05 -10.19
CA ALA A 415 1.47 3.38 -8.79
C ALA A 415 1.77 2.14 -7.91
N ARG A 416 1.21 0.97 -8.26
CA ARG A 416 1.31 -0.27 -7.48
C ARG A 416 2.57 -1.06 -7.78
N ALA A 417 3.03 -1.01 -9.03
CA ALA A 417 4.35 -1.49 -9.39
C ALA A 417 5.46 -0.81 -8.57
N LEU A 418 5.22 0.44 -8.17
CA LEU A 418 6.13 1.27 -7.38
C LEU A 418 5.91 1.17 -5.87
N GLY A 419 4.82 0.58 -5.42
CA GLY A 419 4.38 0.73 -4.03
C GLY A 419 5.04 -0.23 -3.04
N GLY A 420 5.80 -1.23 -3.51
CA GLY A 420 6.31 -2.34 -2.69
C GLY A 420 5.22 -3.11 -1.94
N CYS A 421 4.00 -3.05 -2.46
CA CYS A 421 2.75 -3.54 -1.94
C CYS A 421 2.28 -4.77 -2.72
N ALA A 422 1.29 -5.54 -2.22
CA ALA A 422 0.72 -6.55 -3.10
C ALA A 422 -0.18 -5.94 -4.16
N VAL A 423 -0.27 -6.67 -5.26
CA VAL A 423 -1.06 -6.33 -6.42
C VAL A 423 -2.23 -7.31 -6.47
N TYR A 424 -3.44 -6.80 -6.24
CA TYR A 424 -4.66 -7.53 -6.55
C TYR A 424 -5.68 -6.60 -7.19
N VAL A 425 -6.55 -7.19 -7.99
CA VAL A 425 -7.69 -6.50 -8.62
C VAL A 425 -8.99 -6.96 -7.98
N SER A 426 -10.07 -6.23 -8.26
CA SER A 426 -11.42 -6.53 -7.79
C SER A 426 -12.44 -6.59 -8.92
N ASP A 427 -11.97 -6.60 -10.16
CA ASP A 427 -12.80 -6.58 -11.36
C ASP A 427 -13.82 -7.72 -11.38
N LYS A 428 -14.97 -7.43 -12.00
CA LYS A 428 -15.97 -8.43 -12.34
C LYS A 428 -15.42 -9.43 -13.36
N PRO A 429 -15.82 -10.71 -13.30
CA PRO A 429 -15.49 -11.69 -14.34
C PRO A 429 -15.85 -11.16 -15.74
N GLY A 430 -14.92 -11.32 -16.69
CA GLY A 430 -15.08 -10.82 -18.06
C GLY A 430 -14.88 -9.30 -18.25
N LYS A 431 -14.46 -8.58 -17.21
CA LYS A 431 -14.10 -7.15 -17.28
C LYS A 431 -12.62 -6.86 -17.04
N HIS A 432 -11.81 -7.90 -16.85
CA HIS A 432 -10.37 -7.78 -16.65
C HIS A 432 -9.68 -7.15 -17.86
N ASP A 433 -8.78 -6.19 -17.62
CA ASP A 433 -7.86 -5.70 -18.63
C ASP A 433 -6.53 -6.46 -18.56
N PHE A 434 -6.42 -7.52 -19.36
CA PHE A 434 -5.22 -8.34 -19.40
C PHE A 434 -4.00 -7.62 -20.00
N ASN A 435 -4.18 -6.51 -20.75
CA ASN A 435 -3.04 -5.74 -21.24
C ASN A 435 -2.38 -4.98 -20.09
N ILE A 436 -3.16 -4.49 -19.13
CA ILE A 436 -2.62 -3.88 -17.91
C ILE A 436 -2.02 -4.95 -17.00
N LEU A 437 -2.72 -6.06 -16.79
CA LEU A 437 -2.24 -7.13 -15.90
C LEU A 437 -0.90 -7.70 -16.35
N LYS A 438 -0.68 -7.88 -17.66
CA LYS A 438 0.60 -8.36 -18.21
C LYS A 438 1.77 -7.41 -18.03
N LYS A 439 1.53 -6.13 -17.68
CA LYS A 439 2.58 -5.17 -17.29
C LYS A 439 2.94 -5.23 -15.80
N LEU A 440 2.20 -6.02 -15.01
CA LEU A 440 2.29 -6.09 -13.55
C LEU A 440 2.61 -7.50 -13.03
N VAL A 441 2.09 -8.51 -13.73
CA VAL A 441 2.04 -9.89 -13.28
C VAL A 441 2.80 -10.77 -14.26
N LEU A 442 3.77 -11.53 -13.75
CA LEU A 442 4.45 -12.54 -14.53
C LEU A 442 3.52 -13.73 -14.82
N PRO A 443 3.73 -14.50 -15.91
CA PRO A 443 2.89 -15.65 -16.23
C PRO A 443 2.71 -16.72 -15.13
N ASP A 444 3.66 -16.84 -14.19
CA ASP A 444 3.55 -17.74 -13.03
C ASP A 444 2.64 -17.19 -11.91
N GLY A 445 2.12 -15.97 -12.06
CA GLY A 445 1.29 -15.26 -11.11
C GLY A 445 2.06 -14.49 -10.03
N SER A 446 3.39 -14.45 -10.10
CA SER A 446 4.20 -13.61 -9.21
C SER A 446 4.32 -12.17 -9.73
N ILE A 447 4.75 -11.25 -8.86
CA ILE A 447 4.94 -9.83 -9.21
C ILE A 447 6.40 -9.39 -9.07
N LEU A 448 6.73 -8.24 -9.66
CA LEU A 448 8.01 -7.55 -9.52
C LEU A 448 7.91 -6.50 -8.42
N ARG A 449 7.79 -6.94 -7.17
CA ARG A 449 7.61 -6.05 -6.01
C ARG A 449 8.90 -5.29 -5.69
N ALA A 450 8.80 -3.97 -5.56
CA ALA A 450 9.90 -3.12 -5.09
C ALA A 450 10.15 -3.28 -3.57
N ARG A 451 11.30 -2.81 -3.07
CA ARG A 451 11.79 -3.10 -1.72
C ARG A 451 11.06 -2.36 -0.61
N TYR A 452 10.81 -1.06 -0.79
CA TYR A 452 10.24 -0.19 0.23
C TYR A 452 8.76 0.07 -0.03
N ALA A 453 8.07 0.76 0.88
CA ALA A 453 6.79 1.37 0.50
C ALA A 453 7.05 2.50 -0.51
N GLY A 454 6.17 2.65 -1.51
CA GLY A 454 6.29 3.76 -2.48
C GLY A 454 6.02 5.10 -1.81
N ARG A 455 7.01 6.00 -1.84
CA ARG A 455 6.97 7.30 -1.13
C ARG A 455 7.09 8.46 -2.11
N PRO A 456 6.52 9.65 -1.80
CA PRO A 456 6.77 10.85 -2.59
C PRO A 456 8.27 11.13 -2.66
N THR A 457 8.77 11.73 -3.73
CA THR A 457 10.15 12.28 -3.77
C THR A 457 10.26 13.51 -2.88
N ARG A 458 11.49 13.93 -2.54
CA ARG A 458 11.72 15.07 -1.62
C ARG A 458 11.00 16.34 -2.09
N ASP A 459 11.06 16.64 -3.38
CA ASP A 459 10.38 17.81 -3.98
C ASP A 459 8.85 17.67 -4.09
N SER A 460 8.31 16.47 -3.84
CA SER A 460 6.87 16.24 -3.73
C SER A 460 6.35 16.38 -2.29
N LEU A 461 7.20 16.27 -1.26
CA LEU A 461 6.76 16.20 0.14
C LEU A 461 5.94 17.42 0.62
N PHE A 462 6.28 18.61 0.13
CA PHE A 462 5.73 19.88 0.62
C PHE A 462 4.90 20.64 -0.43
N VAL A 463 4.40 19.93 -1.46
CA VAL A 463 3.50 20.48 -2.48
C VAL A 463 2.14 19.78 -2.45
N ASP A 464 1.12 20.38 -3.08
CA ASP A 464 -0.20 19.77 -3.22
C ASP A 464 -0.35 19.22 -4.66
N PRO A 465 -0.10 17.92 -4.89
CA PRO A 465 -0.09 17.35 -6.23
C PRO A 465 -1.49 17.17 -6.83
N VAL A 466 -2.55 17.52 -6.10
CA VAL A 466 -3.94 17.32 -6.53
C VAL A 466 -4.63 18.65 -6.88
N MET A 467 -4.35 19.70 -6.11
CA MET A 467 -5.13 20.95 -6.19
C MET A 467 -4.34 22.23 -6.47
N ASP A 468 -3.00 22.23 -6.53
CA ASP A 468 -2.23 23.46 -6.75
C ASP A 468 -2.11 23.90 -8.23
N GLY A 469 -2.59 23.08 -9.16
CA GLY A 469 -2.63 23.33 -10.59
C GLY A 469 -1.28 23.24 -11.31
N LYS A 470 -0.19 22.87 -10.64
CA LYS A 470 1.17 22.92 -11.22
C LYS A 470 2.08 21.75 -10.85
N SER A 471 1.83 21.05 -9.75
CA SER A 471 2.76 20.03 -9.23
C SER A 471 2.40 18.63 -9.72
N LEU A 472 3.41 17.89 -10.18
CA LEU A 472 3.32 16.45 -10.42
C LEU A 472 3.63 15.69 -9.14
N LEU A 473 2.94 14.58 -8.90
CA LEU A 473 3.34 13.63 -7.86
C LEU A 473 4.42 12.71 -8.42
N LYS A 474 5.59 12.67 -7.77
CA LYS A 474 6.62 11.66 -8.07
C LYS A 474 6.69 10.67 -6.92
N ILE A 475 6.60 9.38 -7.23
CA ILE A 475 6.70 8.28 -6.27
C ILE A 475 7.97 7.50 -6.57
N TRP A 476 8.89 7.38 -5.63
CA TRP A 476 10.12 6.61 -5.78
C TRP A 476 10.08 5.30 -5.01
N ASN A 477 10.88 4.33 -5.49
CA ASN A 477 11.21 3.11 -4.78
C ASN A 477 12.54 2.52 -5.30
N LEU A 478 13.02 1.47 -4.64
CA LEU A 478 14.27 0.78 -4.93
C LEU A 478 14.04 -0.70 -5.20
N ASN A 479 14.71 -1.23 -6.22
CA ASN A 479 14.83 -2.67 -6.48
C ASN A 479 16.19 -3.18 -5.97
N LYS A 480 16.55 -4.42 -6.29
CA LYS A 480 17.87 -4.98 -5.91
C LYS A 480 19.04 -4.23 -6.56
N ARG A 481 18.88 -3.80 -7.81
CA ARG A 481 19.94 -3.24 -8.66
C ARG A 481 19.55 -1.97 -9.42
N THR A 482 18.32 -1.49 -9.26
CA THR A 482 17.81 -0.27 -9.93
C THR A 482 16.94 0.55 -8.99
N GLY A 483 16.80 1.84 -9.27
CA GLY A 483 15.73 2.68 -8.75
C GLY A 483 14.56 2.75 -9.71
N VAL A 484 13.37 3.07 -9.19
CA VAL A 484 12.18 3.28 -10.02
C VAL A 484 11.41 4.51 -9.54
N ILE A 485 10.95 5.34 -10.48
CA ILE A 485 10.11 6.52 -10.21
C ILE A 485 8.91 6.51 -11.14
N GLY A 486 7.71 6.62 -10.56
CA GLY A 486 6.53 7.01 -11.32
C GLY A 486 6.24 8.48 -11.15
N VAL A 487 5.97 9.15 -12.27
CA VAL A 487 5.51 10.55 -12.29
C VAL A 487 4.05 10.56 -12.69
N PHE A 488 3.20 11.18 -11.88
CA PHE A 488 1.75 11.17 -12.01
C PHE A 488 1.21 12.60 -12.06
N ASN A 489 0.35 12.87 -13.04
CA ASN A 489 -0.46 14.09 -13.02
C ASN A 489 -1.77 13.82 -12.28
N CYS A 490 -1.78 14.19 -10.99
CA CYS A 490 -2.95 14.09 -10.12
C CYS A 490 -3.82 15.37 -10.12
N GLN A 491 -3.46 16.40 -10.89
CA GLN A 491 -4.13 17.69 -10.85
C GLN A 491 -5.50 17.66 -11.53
N GLY A 492 -6.46 18.40 -10.95
CA GLY A 492 -7.74 18.70 -11.60
C GLY A 492 -8.71 17.53 -11.74
N ALA A 493 -8.36 16.34 -11.24
CA ALA A 493 -9.19 15.14 -11.25
C ALA A 493 -9.57 14.69 -9.83
N GLY A 494 -9.65 15.62 -8.88
CA GLY A 494 -10.04 15.37 -7.50
C GLY A 494 -9.91 16.61 -6.61
N SER A 495 -10.54 16.59 -5.45
CA SER A 495 -10.41 17.64 -4.43
C SER A 495 -10.32 17.02 -3.04
N TRP A 496 -9.34 17.44 -2.26
CA TRP A 496 -9.22 17.01 -0.87
C TRP A 496 -10.50 17.34 -0.09
N ARG A 497 -11.14 16.32 0.48
CA ARG A 497 -12.29 16.51 1.38
C ARG A 497 -11.89 17.44 2.54
N LEU A 498 -12.79 18.31 2.99
CA LEU A 498 -12.57 19.30 4.06
C LEU A 498 -11.59 20.45 3.73
N LYS A 499 -11.15 20.59 2.46
CA LYS A 499 -10.46 21.78 1.98
C LYS A 499 -11.48 22.62 1.21
N GLU A 500 -11.70 23.87 1.62
CA GLU A 500 -12.53 24.79 0.83
C GLU A 500 -11.90 24.92 -0.56
N ALA A 501 -12.70 24.72 -1.62
CA ALA A 501 -12.26 25.02 -2.96
C ALA A 501 -11.96 26.52 -3.03
N ALA A 502 -10.80 26.90 -3.55
CA ALA A 502 -10.48 28.31 -3.76
C ALA A 502 -11.63 28.98 -4.54
N PRO A 503 -12.09 30.19 -4.17
CA PRO A 503 -13.28 30.83 -4.75
C PRO A 503 -13.23 31.06 -6.27
N ASN A 504 -12.12 30.74 -6.94
CA ASN A 504 -11.91 30.85 -8.39
C ASN A 504 -11.41 29.55 -9.05
N ALA A 505 -11.57 28.38 -8.41
CA ALA A 505 -11.24 27.11 -9.05
C ALA A 505 -12.17 26.87 -10.25
N PRO A 506 -11.67 26.60 -11.46
CA PRO A 506 -12.51 26.34 -12.61
C PRO A 506 -13.42 25.13 -12.33
N ASN A 507 -14.74 25.35 -12.40
CA ASN A 507 -15.80 24.34 -12.19
C ASN A 507 -15.89 23.27 -13.31
N SER A 508 -14.78 23.01 -13.99
CA SER A 508 -14.70 21.97 -15.01
C SER A 508 -13.28 21.46 -15.09
N PRO A 509 -13.06 20.13 -15.10
CA PRO A 509 -11.76 19.57 -15.45
C PRO A 509 -11.49 19.94 -16.91
N THR A 510 -10.75 21.03 -17.14
CA THR A 510 -10.21 21.31 -18.47
C THR A 510 -9.21 20.20 -18.77
N THR A 511 -9.63 19.25 -19.60
CA THR A 511 -8.91 18.04 -20.03
C THR A 511 -7.59 18.33 -20.77
N GLU A 512 -7.19 19.59 -20.90
CA GLU A 512 -6.04 20.03 -21.72
C GLU A 512 -4.82 20.52 -20.90
N ASN A 513 -4.90 20.58 -19.56
CA ASN A 513 -3.79 21.11 -18.77
C ASN A 513 -2.67 20.07 -18.61
N THR A 514 -1.84 19.99 -19.64
CA THR A 514 -0.52 19.35 -19.54
C THR A 514 0.34 20.18 -18.61
N ILE A 515 0.84 19.56 -17.53
CA ILE A 515 1.84 20.17 -16.66
C ILE A 515 3.18 19.48 -16.87
N SER A 516 4.25 20.23 -16.66
CA SER A 516 5.62 19.76 -16.80
C SER A 516 6.34 19.74 -15.47
N GLY A 517 7.16 18.71 -15.27
CA GLY A 517 8.11 18.62 -14.17
C GLY A 517 9.43 18.04 -14.65
N HIS A 518 10.25 17.62 -13.70
CA HIS A 518 11.53 16.98 -14.00
C HIS A 518 11.75 15.77 -13.10
N VAL A 519 12.46 14.79 -13.64
CA VAL A 519 12.96 13.63 -12.89
C VAL A 519 14.49 13.56 -12.99
N SER A 520 15.13 13.07 -11.95
CA SER A 520 16.58 12.96 -11.81
C SER A 520 16.95 11.63 -11.13
N PRO A 521 18.13 11.05 -11.38
CA PRO A 521 18.63 9.95 -10.55
C PRO A 521 18.62 10.26 -9.04
N LEU A 522 18.87 11.52 -8.66
CA LEU A 522 18.81 11.96 -7.26
C LEU A 522 17.39 11.94 -6.63
N ASP A 523 16.34 11.81 -7.44
CA ASP A 523 14.98 11.64 -6.92
C ASP A 523 14.74 10.22 -6.37
N VAL A 524 15.62 9.26 -6.69
CA VAL A 524 15.59 7.92 -6.08
C VAL A 524 16.44 7.95 -4.81
N GLU A 525 15.76 7.94 -3.66
CA GLU A 525 16.47 7.84 -2.38
C GLU A 525 17.23 6.50 -2.30
N PHE A 526 18.41 6.51 -1.69
CA PHE A 526 19.27 5.34 -1.48
C PHE A 526 19.81 4.68 -2.77
N LEU A 527 19.74 5.34 -3.93
CA LEU A 527 20.30 4.82 -5.19
C LEU A 527 21.80 4.50 -5.10
N GLU A 528 22.55 5.28 -4.31
CA GLU A 528 23.98 5.07 -4.11
C GLU A 528 24.30 3.74 -3.41
N GLU A 529 23.41 3.23 -2.54
CA GLU A 529 23.59 1.95 -1.84
C GLU A 529 23.65 0.77 -2.81
N ILE A 530 22.87 0.84 -3.90
CA ILE A 530 22.83 -0.21 -4.93
C ILE A 530 23.78 0.07 -6.09
N ALA A 531 24.28 1.30 -6.20
CA ALA A 531 25.24 1.66 -7.23
C ALA A 531 26.51 0.83 -7.09
N GLY A 532 27.03 0.54 -5.90
CA GLY A 532 28.17 -0.37 -5.65
C GLY A 532 29.55 0.13 -6.15
N GLN A 533 30.62 -0.64 -5.91
CA GLN A 533 32.00 -0.30 -6.30
C GLN A 533 32.19 -0.30 -7.84
N ASN A 534 32.91 0.67 -8.40
CA ASN A 534 33.09 0.91 -9.86
C ASN A 534 31.88 1.49 -10.61
N SER A 535 31.01 2.25 -9.93
CA SER A 535 30.03 3.09 -10.65
C SER A 535 30.74 4.25 -11.36
N SER A 536 30.29 4.59 -12.58
CA SER A 536 30.77 5.79 -13.26
C SER A 536 30.23 7.09 -12.67
N GLY A 537 29.22 7.00 -11.77
CA GLY A 537 28.42 8.14 -11.32
C GLY A 537 27.27 8.52 -12.28
N ASP A 538 27.20 7.89 -13.46
CA ASP A 538 26.11 8.07 -14.41
C ASP A 538 25.05 6.97 -14.25
N CYS A 539 23.85 7.23 -14.76
CA CYS A 539 22.74 6.28 -14.78
C CYS A 539 22.23 6.09 -16.21
N ALA A 540 21.85 4.85 -16.52
CA ALA A 540 20.97 4.56 -17.64
C ALA A 540 19.52 4.75 -17.16
N VAL A 541 18.75 5.53 -17.91
CA VAL A 541 17.36 5.85 -17.59
C VAL A 541 16.48 5.35 -18.71
N TYR A 542 15.58 4.43 -18.36
CA TYR A 542 14.58 3.89 -19.26
C TYR A 542 13.20 4.45 -18.91
N ALA A 543 12.53 5.08 -19.86
CA ALA A 543 11.17 5.58 -19.73
C ALA A 543 10.19 4.59 -20.39
N PHE A 544 9.28 4.04 -19.58
CA PHE A 544 8.45 2.90 -19.93
C PHE A 544 7.45 3.19 -21.06
N ASN A 545 6.62 4.25 -20.92
CA ASN A 545 5.57 4.54 -21.89
C ASN A 545 6.14 5.02 -23.22
N SER A 546 7.20 5.82 -23.18
CA SER A 546 7.91 6.26 -24.40
C SER A 546 8.87 5.22 -25.00
N ARG A 547 9.15 4.13 -24.28
CA ARG A 547 10.15 3.09 -24.64
C ARG A 547 11.50 3.68 -25.04
N SER A 548 11.96 4.68 -24.28
CA SER A 548 13.20 5.40 -24.58
C SER A 548 14.26 5.14 -23.53
N LEU A 549 15.51 4.97 -23.97
CA LEU A 549 16.68 4.79 -23.12
C LEU A 549 17.64 5.96 -23.33
N CYS A 550 18.17 6.51 -22.25
CA CYS A 550 19.24 7.50 -22.32
C CYS A 550 20.24 7.34 -21.16
N LYS A 551 21.50 7.71 -21.42
CA LYS A 551 22.52 7.87 -20.39
C LYS A 551 22.44 9.29 -19.83
N VAL A 552 22.43 9.43 -18.51
CA VAL A 552 22.40 10.74 -17.83
C VAL A 552 23.39 10.79 -16.67
N PRO A 553 24.08 11.93 -16.46
CA PRO A 553 24.81 12.17 -15.22
C PRO A 553 23.88 12.22 -14.00
N ASN A 554 24.39 11.90 -12.81
CA ASN A 554 23.59 11.78 -11.58
C ASN A 554 22.67 12.99 -11.31
N ARG A 555 23.15 14.21 -11.62
CA ARG A 555 22.43 15.47 -11.36
C ARG A 555 21.55 15.95 -12.53
N LYS A 556 21.56 15.25 -13.67
CA LYS A 556 20.85 15.72 -14.86
C LYS A 556 19.34 15.54 -14.69
N ARG A 557 18.61 16.62 -14.95
CA ARG A 557 17.15 16.66 -14.90
C ARG A 557 16.57 16.34 -16.28
N ILE A 558 15.68 15.35 -16.34
CA ILE A 558 14.93 14.96 -17.53
C ILE A 558 13.54 15.58 -17.44
N LYS A 559 13.14 16.36 -18.45
CA LYS A 559 11.81 16.98 -18.50
C LYS A 559 10.75 15.92 -18.80
N VAL A 560 9.62 16.00 -18.08
CA VAL A 560 8.43 15.17 -18.30
C VAL A 560 7.20 16.07 -18.38
N SER A 561 6.29 15.79 -19.30
CA SER A 561 5.05 16.54 -19.51
C SER A 561 3.88 15.57 -19.55
N LEU A 562 2.89 15.76 -18.68
CA LEU A 562 1.78 14.83 -18.53
C LEU A 562 0.45 15.57 -18.54
N GLY A 563 -0.49 15.07 -19.36
CA GLY A 563 -1.90 15.46 -19.26
C GLY A 563 -2.54 14.88 -17.99
N VAL A 564 -3.73 15.35 -17.64
CA VAL A 564 -4.50 14.89 -16.47
C VAL A 564 -4.69 13.37 -16.51
N LEU A 565 -4.53 12.69 -15.37
CA LEU A 565 -4.63 11.22 -15.26
C LEU A 565 -3.65 10.45 -16.16
N LYS A 566 -2.53 11.06 -16.55
CA LYS A 566 -1.41 10.39 -17.22
C LYS A 566 -0.24 10.21 -16.27
N CYS A 567 0.55 9.18 -16.55
CA CYS A 567 1.78 8.91 -15.83
C CYS A 567 2.91 8.50 -16.79
N GLU A 568 4.14 8.53 -16.30
CA GLU A 568 5.32 7.93 -16.93
C GLU A 568 6.13 7.23 -15.83
N ILE A 569 6.75 6.09 -16.16
CA ILE A 569 7.59 5.33 -15.22
C ILE A 569 9.02 5.32 -15.74
N PHE A 570 9.95 5.62 -14.85
CA PHE A 570 11.37 5.67 -15.13
C PHE A 570 12.10 4.63 -14.29
N THR A 571 12.87 3.77 -14.94
CA THR A 571 13.85 2.89 -14.29
C THR A 571 15.21 3.56 -14.34
N PHE A 572 15.83 3.76 -13.19
CA PHE A 572 17.17 4.32 -13.02
C PHE A 572 18.15 3.19 -12.68
N SER A 573 19.09 2.91 -13.58
CA SER A 573 20.08 1.85 -13.39
C SER A 573 21.49 2.45 -13.36
N PRO A 574 22.19 2.37 -12.20
CA PRO A 574 23.55 2.87 -12.10
C PRO A 574 24.49 2.20 -13.11
N ILE A 575 25.26 3.01 -13.85
CA ILE A 575 26.19 2.51 -14.85
C ILE A 575 27.46 2.00 -14.19
N LYS A 576 27.89 0.81 -14.63
CA LYS A 576 29.14 0.17 -14.25
C LYS A 576 30.13 0.17 -15.39
N VAL A 577 31.40 0.42 -15.05
CA VAL A 577 32.50 0.33 -16.00
C VAL A 577 33.19 -1.03 -15.87
N LEU A 578 33.27 -1.75 -16.98
CA LEU A 578 33.95 -3.04 -17.14
C LEU A 578 35.26 -2.84 -17.90
N GLY A 579 36.38 -3.25 -17.30
CA GLY A 579 37.71 -2.93 -17.80
C GLY A 579 37.94 -1.43 -17.81
N GLU A 580 38.46 -0.90 -18.91
CA GLU A 580 38.75 0.54 -19.03
C GLU A 580 37.59 1.35 -19.65
N ASN A 581 36.77 0.78 -20.54
CA ASN A 581 35.94 1.58 -21.46
C ASN A 581 34.50 1.08 -21.69
N ILE A 582 34.12 -0.11 -21.18
CA ILE A 582 32.79 -0.67 -21.46
C ILE A 582 31.85 -0.28 -20.34
N GLU A 583 30.76 0.40 -20.65
CA GLU A 583 29.75 0.79 -19.68
C GLU A 583 28.53 -0.10 -19.82
N PHE A 584 28.00 -0.59 -18.71
CA PHE A 584 26.85 -1.47 -18.69
C PHE A 584 25.90 -1.16 -17.52
N ALA A 585 24.60 -1.19 -17.79
CA ALA A 585 23.55 -1.07 -16.77
C ALA A 585 22.33 -1.91 -17.14
N PRO A 586 21.89 -2.87 -16.32
CA PRO A 586 20.71 -3.68 -16.60
C PRO A 586 19.41 -2.92 -16.32
N ILE A 587 18.43 -3.04 -17.22
CA ILE A 587 17.07 -2.48 -17.05
C ILE A 587 16.04 -3.60 -16.79
N SER A 588 16.30 -4.80 -17.34
CA SER A 588 15.49 -6.03 -17.30
C SER A 588 14.17 -5.92 -18.07
N LEU A 589 13.05 -6.46 -17.58
CA LEU A 589 11.81 -6.66 -18.35
C LEU A 589 11.17 -5.33 -18.76
N ILE A 590 11.53 -4.79 -19.93
CA ILE A 590 11.18 -3.44 -20.39
C ILE A 590 9.71 -3.28 -20.82
N ASP A 591 8.97 -4.38 -20.81
CA ASP A 591 7.53 -4.51 -20.99
C ASP A 591 6.73 -4.50 -19.67
N MET A 592 7.42 -4.51 -18.52
CA MET A 592 6.83 -4.43 -17.19
C MET A 592 6.94 -3.04 -16.57
N HIS A 593 5.94 -2.61 -15.81
CA HIS A 593 5.94 -1.30 -15.12
C HIS A 593 7.14 -1.14 -14.17
N ASN A 594 7.48 -2.19 -13.40
CA ASN A 594 8.69 -2.21 -12.57
C ASN A 594 9.75 -3.12 -13.20
N SER A 595 10.32 -2.69 -14.33
CA SER A 595 11.23 -3.50 -15.15
C SER A 595 12.40 -4.09 -14.34
N GLY A 596 13.04 -3.24 -13.55
CA GLY A 596 14.24 -3.60 -12.79
C GLY A 596 13.99 -4.51 -11.58
N GLY A 597 12.73 -4.72 -11.22
CA GLY A 597 12.33 -5.65 -10.15
C GLY A 597 12.58 -7.13 -10.49
N ALA A 598 12.81 -7.45 -11.77
CA ALA A 598 13.14 -8.79 -12.23
C ALA A 598 14.62 -9.17 -12.05
N ILE A 599 15.50 -8.20 -11.74
CA ILE A 599 16.94 -8.44 -11.59
C ILE A 599 17.23 -9.06 -10.23
N GLU A 600 17.78 -10.27 -10.24
CA GLU A 600 18.19 -10.99 -9.03
C GLU A 600 19.63 -10.67 -8.66
N ASP A 601 20.53 -10.67 -9.65
CA ASP A 601 21.95 -10.38 -9.43
C ASP A 601 22.68 -9.93 -10.72
N VAL A 602 23.84 -9.29 -10.55
CA VAL A 602 24.70 -8.85 -11.66
C VAL A 602 26.15 -9.04 -11.25
N MET A 603 26.90 -9.80 -12.06
CA MET A 603 28.32 -10.07 -11.85
C MET A 603 29.12 -9.62 -13.06
N TYR A 604 30.24 -8.96 -12.80
CA TYR A 604 31.18 -8.47 -13.80
C TYR A 604 32.44 -9.32 -13.75
N SER A 605 32.99 -9.72 -14.91
CA SER A 605 34.26 -10.44 -14.96
C SER A 605 35.40 -9.57 -14.42
N SER A 606 36.42 -10.19 -13.79
CA SER A 606 37.61 -9.45 -13.34
C SER A 606 38.28 -8.72 -14.51
N ASN A 607 38.86 -7.56 -14.22
CA ASN A 607 39.64 -6.79 -15.18
C ASN A 607 40.91 -7.54 -15.66
N ASP A 608 41.33 -8.58 -14.93
CA ASP A 608 42.53 -9.38 -15.25
C ASP A 608 42.28 -10.47 -16.30
N LEU A 609 41.01 -10.70 -16.70
CA LEU A 609 40.67 -11.70 -17.70
C LEU A 609 40.63 -11.10 -19.12
N PRO A 610 41.14 -11.82 -20.13
CA PRO A 610 41.14 -11.34 -21.52
C PRO A 610 39.72 -11.23 -22.10
N ASP A 611 38.82 -12.15 -21.71
CA ASP A 611 37.42 -12.14 -22.13
C ASP A 611 36.56 -11.38 -21.12
N ARG A 612 36.12 -10.18 -21.49
CA ARG A 612 35.25 -9.36 -20.65
C ARG A 612 33.81 -9.85 -20.76
N SER A 613 33.16 -10.09 -19.63
CA SER A 613 31.77 -10.51 -19.61
C SER A 613 30.96 -9.95 -18.46
N VAL A 614 29.65 -9.84 -18.71
CA VAL A 614 28.65 -9.51 -17.69
C VAL A 614 27.68 -10.68 -17.59
N ASN A 615 27.44 -11.14 -16.37
CA ASN A 615 26.42 -12.16 -16.08
C ASN A 615 25.29 -11.49 -15.29
N VAL A 616 24.08 -11.51 -15.85
CA VAL A 616 22.87 -11.00 -15.19
C VAL A 616 21.97 -12.18 -14.85
N LYS A 617 21.60 -12.29 -13.58
CA LYS A 617 20.53 -13.19 -13.14
C LYS A 617 19.22 -12.43 -13.15
N THR A 618 18.25 -12.93 -13.90
CA THR A 618 16.94 -12.29 -14.04
C THR A 618 15.83 -13.32 -13.99
N ARG A 619 14.66 -12.92 -13.49
CA ARG A 619 13.47 -13.78 -13.40
C ARG A 619 12.38 -13.27 -14.34
N GLY A 620 11.61 -14.19 -14.91
CA GLY A 620 10.49 -13.87 -15.80
C GLY A 620 10.81 -14.10 -17.29
N CYS A 621 9.93 -13.59 -18.14
CA CYS A 621 9.98 -13.73 -19.60
C CYS A 621 9.55 -12.41 -20.27
N GLY A 622 9.87 -12.25 -21.55
CA GLY A 622 9.59 -11.01 -22.29
C GLY A 622 10.86 -10.36 -22.82
N GLU A 623 10.83 -9.04 -22.98
CA GLU A 623 11.96 -8.27 -23.51
C GLU A 623 12.90 -7.87 -22.36
N PHE A 624 14.09 -8.48 -22.28
CA PHE A 624 15.13 -8.04 -21.37
C PHE A 624 15.91 -6.89 -22.01
N GLY A 625 15.88 -5.72 -21.39
CA GLY A 625 16.65 -4.54 -21.78
C GLY A 625 17.89 -4.31 -20.91
N ALA A 626 18.95 -3.79 -21.53
CA ALA A 626 20.10 -3.21 -20.83
C ALA A 626 20.68 -2.03 -21.62
N TYR A 627 21.36 -1.13 -20.92
CA TYR A 627 22.29 -0.18 -21.54
C TYR A 627 23.66 -0.83 -21.68
N SER A 628 24.26 -0.69 -22.85
CA SER A 628 25.67 -0.97 -23.10
C SER A 628 26.28 0.09 -24.00
N SER A 629 27.47 0.60 -23.66
CA SER A 629 28.19 1.56 -24.52
C SER A 629 28.82 0.90 -25.77
N SER A 630 28.94 -0.43 -25.77
CA SER A 630 29.51 -1.21 -26.87
C SER A 630 28.61 -2.39 -27.23
N LYS A 631 28.62 -2.82 -28.49
CA LYS A 631 27.88 -4.02 -28.91
C LYS A 631 28.58 -5.27 -28.34
N PRO A 632 27.88 -6.17 -27.61
CA PRO A 632 28.43 -7.47 -27.23
C PRO A 632 28.82 -8.30 -28.45
N SER A 633 29.85 -9.15 -28.33
CA SER A 633 30.25 -10.09 -29.37
C SER A 633 29.36 -11.35 -29.37
N SER A 634 28.85 -11.76 -28.22
CA SER A 634 27.89 -12.87 -28.09
C SER A 634 27.01 -12.73 -26.84
N CYS A 635 25.86 -13.41 -26.87
CA CYS A 635 24.91 -13.47 -25.77
C CYS A 635 24.49 -14.93 -25.54
N LYS A 636 24.55 -15.38 -24.29
CA LYS A 636 24.06 -16.70 -23.88
C LYS A 636 22.99 -16.56 -22.82
N VAL A 637 21.90 -17.29 -22.97
CA VAL A 637 20.86 -17.45 -21.93
C VAL A 637 20.90 -18.91 -21.49
N ASP A 638 21.16 -19.14 -20.20
CA ASP A 638 21.34 -20.48 -19.61
C ASP A 638 22.34 -21.33 -20.40
N MET A 639 23.50 -20.72 -20.71
CA MET A 639 24.60 -21.31 -21.46
C MET A 639 24.31 -21.63 -22.94
N LYS A 640 23.13 -21.29 -23.46
CA LYS A 640 22.76 -21.46 -24.88
C LYS A 640 22.88 -20.13 -25.61
N GLU A 641 23.42 -20.16 -26.83
CA GLU A 641 23.47 -18.96 -27.68
C GLU A 641 22.06 -18.40 -27.89
N ASN A 642 21.94 -17.07 -27.83
CA ASN A 642 20.68 -16.37 -28.00
C ASN A 642 20.91 -15.09 -28.81
N ASP A 643 19.98 -14.81 -29.71
CA ASP A 643 20.03 -13.60 -30.53
C ASP A 643 19.68 -12.36 -29.69
N PHE A 644 20.27 -11.22 -30.07
CA PHE A 644 19.99 -9.94 -29.44
C PHE A 644 19.96 -8.82 -30.47
N THR A 645 19.25 -7.75 -30.13
CA THR A 645 19.27 -6.50 -30.89
C THR A 645 20.06 -5.45 -30.14
N TYR A 646 20.79 -4.60 -30.86
CA TYR A 646 21.58 -3.53 -30.26
C TYR A 646 21.40 -2.24 -31.08
N ASN A 647 20.98 -1.18 -30.40
CA ASN A 647 20.89 0.15 -30.96
C ASN A 647 22.14 0.95 -30.58
N ALA A 648 22.98 1.26 -31.58
CA ALA A 648 24.22 1.99 -31.37
C ALA A 648 24.04 3.48 -31.02
N GLU A 649 22.87 4.07 -31.29
CA GLU A 649 22.61 5.49 -31.01
C GLU A 649 22.35 5.74 -29.52
N ASN A 650 21.63 4.84 -28.86
CA ASN A 650 21.25 4.98 -27.45
C ASN A 650 21.82 3.90 -26.52
N GLY A 651 22.50 2.89 -27.08
CA GLY A 651 23.10 1.78 -26.33
C GLY A 651 22.10 0.74 -25.84
N LEU A 652 20.85 0.74 -26.33
CA LEU A 652 19.85 -0.23 -25.91
C LEU A 652 20.15 -1.61 -26.50
N LEU A 653 20.40 -2.55 -25.61
CA LEU A 653 20.51 -3.99 -25.88
C LEU A 653 19.20 -4.66 -25.49
N VAL A 654 18.57 -5.42 -26.39
CA VAL A 654 17.35 -6.19 -26.11
C VAL A 654 17.56 -7.68 -26.42
N ILE A 655 17.16 -8.53 -25.47
CA ILE A 655 17.25 -9.99 -25.53
C ILE A 655 15.85 -10.55 -25.27
N ASN A 656 15.40 -11.49 -26.10
CA ASN A 656 14.10 -12.12 -25.92
C ASN A 656 14.19 -13.32 -24.98
N LEU A 657 13.48 -13.25 -23.87
CA LEU A 657 13.41 -14.30 -22.87
C LEU A 657 12.17 -15.17 -23.10
N GLU A 658 12.35 -16.30 -23.79
CA GLU A 658 11.28 -17.27 -24.09
C GLU A 658 11.08 -18.29 -22.97
N GLY A 659 9.86 -18.81 -22.77
CA GLY A 659 9.57 -19.90 -21.82
C GLY A 659 9.20 -19.46 -20.40
N ASP A 660 9.30 -20.38 -19.43
CA ASP A 660 8.78 -20.25 -18.06
C ASP A 660 9.46 -19.16 -17.21
N CYS A 661 8.78 -18.64 -16.18
CA CYS A 661 9.26 -17.55 -15.31
C CYS A 661 10.38 -17.93 -14.31
N HIS A 662 11.18 -18.96 -14.59
CA HIS A 662 12.31 -19.33 -13.74
C HIS A 662 13.43 -18.27 -13.82
N VAL A 663 14.35 -18.30 -12.85
CA VAL A 663 15.55 -17.45 -12.87
C VAL A 663 16.50 -17.97 -13.94
N ARG A 664 17.01 -17.07 -14.78
CA ARG A 664 17.94 -17.36 -15.88
C ARG A 664 19.23 -16.60 -15.73
N ASP A 665 20.30 -17.18 -16.26
CA ASP A 665 21.62 -16.56 -16.34
C ASP A 665 21.85 -16.04 -17.77
N ILE A 666 21.90 -14.71 -17.92
CA ILE A 666 22.26 -14.03 -19.16
C ILE A 666 23.74 -13.68 -19.11
N LYS A 667 24.54 -14.26 -19.99
CA LYS A 667 25.97 -13.95 -20.15
C LYS A 667 26.22 -13.18 -21.45
N LEU A 668 26.70 -11.95 -21.30
CA LEU A 668 27.16 -11.09 -22.39
C LEU A 668 28.68 -11.11 -22.43
N VAL A 669 29.26 -11.37 -23.60
CA VAL A 669 30.71 -11.35 -23.83
C VAL A 669 31.04 -10.18 -24.75
N TYR A 670 32.13 -9.49 -24.44
CA TYR A 670 32.64 -8.35 -25.22
C TYR A 670 33.96 -8.72 -25.87
#